data_AF-A0A9P9HKE8-F1
#
_entry.id   AF-A0A9P9HKE8-F1
#
_cell.length_a   1.000
_cell.length_b   1.000
_cell.length_c   1.000
_cell.angle_alpha   90.00
_cell.angle_beta   90.00
_cell.angle_gamma   90.00
#
_symmetry.space_group_name_H-M   'P 1'
#
loop_
_entity.id
_entity.type
_entity.pdbx_description
1 polymer ?
#
loop_
_entity_poly.entity_id
_entity_poly.type
_entity_poly.pdbx_seq_one_letter_code
_entity_poly.pdbx_strand_id
1 'polypeptide(L)'
;MASPVLEILLRPAIAAPLILLVSYIIYQLFLKPSNLPDLPIIGARKGDWFPILQAKIRNSLDVKAALNSAYIQYRNQAAIFPLIDGGNVVYLPRSDTKFASEQPANMLSMHESAQQDLQTDYTTMDPSLTHDPIHLELVATTLTKEVGNLIPDLAEEIEHCVSKHWGNSTDWSEVCIMESAQKMLSGITNRAFLGLSLCRNEEMLKLGIAFAQDIPLSSMMMKFFPRFVKPLVAPLITRSNRIHTREFEKILEPEIKARLEEYDSQDHHNKSDRNDYLQWLIEQAKEIGNPKNWQVSALSQRVLLLNFASIHTTTFAVTHALLDIASSAPDLILELRDEAETVLKQHDGKWNKRAVAQLEKLDSAIRESQRKNSIVAIGVSRTVVAEKGVTFPSGTHVPKGLRIAVPGYSVLQDSEIYPEPKTYKPLRFYDARQNEADEYVKSARNALPTATQDFLAWGLGRNACPGRTAPEHLDCTEQNTSYESDAENKEEMSNLDGINNVVSQLKDANTGRIRLSINNDNTHVTARSSSGVWERQIDECESFYWLYTKEGHGCYPITACASFQVKPSSNNDDNRVVDALKNAWVFTRHKHPTLGSRIERDNETGMSKRIYNPFESNEDVDLWLNSTFQVISTNKSALEWFNDHAPVFTVPTVYIIQPKGNASRRTLFLRCPHDITDGVGILQLLSQLFTQAAQYYTQSAKYEYPLPDEDLGARLSPCLRVATSIRDPLSEAQLQRFQEISTKNEEMYNHPGLMSLPPTSSPRMKAELKAKRIAISIPKDVSAQILAGCKMIASGVSLTHILVSALATALAEFQPRKQEAYTVRYVDRPMLNLRPFCKEPYNSPDHASAPYHAVCAQALGIDLEVPGLGLEQNVAATTLSRVATQVRDFYHQHKPTLSHEIHEQVLFAPLTFKSQFPPHGVDPWSVSDPPFCPVSLSSIGNLSSVVAASNGIFELTNVWVASQSIITGVAVFLGSWDGEIELSSVVNTQFHSKEYVQKFLECILKHVYQGLGVERE
;
A
#
# COMPACT_ATOMS: atom_id res chain seq x y z
N MET A 1 -9.00 44.20 -45.05
CA MET A 1 -8.79 45.24 -44.02
C MET A 1 -9.75 44.96 -42.88
N ALA A 2 -9.28 44.37 -41.79
CA ALA A 2 -10.09 44.24 -40.58
C ALA A 2 -10.25 45.62 -39.91
N SER A 3 -11.45 45.95 -39.45
CA SER A 3 -11.77 47.23 -38.79
C SER A 3 -10.83 47.50 -37.60
N PRO A 4 -10.37 48.74 -37.35
CA PRO A 4 -9.51 49.09 -36.21
C PRO A 4 -10.14 48.73 -34.85
N VAL A 5 -11.47 48.58 -34.80
CA VAL A 5 -12.19 48.09 -33.61
C VAL A 5 -11.89 46.61 -33.35
N LEU A 6 -11.77 45.79 -34.39
CA LEU A 6 -11.50 44.35 -34.27
C LEU A 6 -10.08 44.10 -33.75
N GLU A 7 -9.11 44.91 -34.16
CA GLU A 7 -7.72 44.84 -33.69
C GLU A 7 -7.59 45.18 -32.20
N ILE A 8 -8.40 46.12 -31.71
CA ILE A 8 -8.46 46.48 -30.28
C ILE A 8 -9.13 45.36 -29.47
N LEU A 9 -10.24 44.80 -29.98
CA LEU A 9 -10.96 43.71 -29.32
C LEU A 9 -10.17 42.39 -29.25
N LEU A 10 -9.27 42.14 -30.20
CA LEU A 10 -8.42 40.95 -30.24
C LEU A 10 -7.16 41.06 -29.35
N ARG A 11 -6.87 42.23 -28.76
CA ARG A 11 -5.75 42.34 -27.81
C ARG A 11 -6.02 41.46 -26.59
N PRO A 12 -5.06 40.62 -26.15
CA PRO A 12 -5.27 39.70 -25.02
C PRO A 12 -5.80 40.37 -23.75
N ALA A 13 -5.36 41.61 -23.48
CA ALA A 13 -5.78 42.42 -22.33
C ALA A 13 -7.26 42.87 -22.36
N ILE A 14 -7.92 42.86 -23.53
CA ILE A 14 -9.32 43.24 -23.71
C ILE A 14 -10.16 42.00 -24.05
N ALA A 15 -9.64 41.13 -24.92
CA ALA A 15 -10.28 39.88 -25.33
C ALA A 15 -10.56 38.94 -24.15
N ALA A 16 -9.58 38.72 -23.27
CA ALA A 16 -9.73 37.78 -22.15
C ALA A 16 -10.84 38.21 -21.15
N PRO A 17 -10.87 39.46 -20.62
CA PRO A 17 -11.95 39.88 -19.73
C PRO A 17 -13.32 39.98 -20.45
N LEU A 18 -13.36 40.33 -21.74
CA LEU A 18 -14.60 40.35 -22.51
C LEU A 18 -15.15 38.93 -22.74
N ILE A 19 -14.29 37.97 -23.08
CA ILE A 19 -14.65 36.55 -23.19
C ILE A 19 -15.15 36.02 -21.84
N LEU A 20 -14.48 36.36 -20.74
CA LEU A 20 -14.92 35.97 -19.40
C LEU A 20 -16.27 36.59 -19.02
N LEU A 21 -16.49 37.87 -19.33
CA LEU A 21 -17.76 38.56 -19.07
C LEU A 21 -18.90 38.00 -19.93
N VAL A 22 -18.67 37.79 -21.23
CA VAL A 22 -19.65 37.17 -22.14
C VAL A 22 -19.94 35.74 -21.71
N SER A 23 -18.92 34.96 -21.33
CA SER A 23 -19.11 33.60 -20.78
C SER A 23 -19.89 33.61 -19.47
N TYR A 24 -19.68 34.61 -18.60
CA TYR A 24 -20.43 34.81 -17.37
C TYR A 24 -21.90 35.17 -17.63
N ILE A 25 -22.16 36.07 -18.59
CA ILE A 25 -23.52 36.43 -19.00
C ILE A 25 -24.22 35.23 -19.65
N ILE A 26 -23.55 34.50 -20.54
CA ILE A 26 -24.08 33.28 -21.15
C ILE A 26 -24.37 32.24 -20.08
N TYR A 27 -23.49 32.07 -19.10
CA TYR A 27 -23.72 31.15 -18.00
C TYR A 27 -24.93 31.55 -17.14
N GLN A 28 -25.06 32.82 -16.77
CA GLN A 28 -26.18 33.29 -15.94
C GLN A 28 -27.52 33.23 -16.67
N LEU A 29 -27.55 33.50 -17.98
CA LEU A 29 -28.78 33.53 -18.76
C LEU A 29 -29.19 32.17 -19.34
N PHE A 30 -28.23 31.27 -19.63
CA PHE A 30 -28.50 30.05 -20.39
C PHE A 30 -28.00 28.74 -19.75
N LEU A 31 -27.00 28.78 -18.84
CA LEU A 31 -26.42 27.55 -18.26
C LEU A 31 -26.74 27.34 -16.77
N LYS A 32 -27.05 28.39 -16.02
CA LYS A 32 -27.56 28.29 -14.65
C LYS A 32 -29.02 27.82 -14.72
N PRO A 33 -29.38 26.67 -14.12
CA PRO A 33 -30.74 26.18 -14.18
C PRO A 33 -31.67 27.15 -13.44
N SER A 34 -32.75 27.57 -14.11
CA SER A 34 -33.70 28.56 -13.61
C SER A 34 -34.64 28.05 -12.50
N ASN A 35 -34.67 26.74 -12.26
CA ASN A 35 -35.60 26.07 -11.35
C ASN A 35 -34.98 25.60 -10.03
N LEU A 36 -33.71 25.93 -9.74
CA LEU A 36 -33.06 25.54 -8.48
C LEU A 36 -33.58 26.40 -7.31
N PRO A 37 -33.90 25.78 -6.15
CA PRO A 37 -34.23 26.52 -4.94
C PRO A 37 -33.02 27.30 -4.42
N ASP A 38 -33.27 28.38 -3.65
CA ASP A 38 -32.22 29.18 -3.03
C ASP A 38 -31.63 28.46 -1.81
N LEU A 39 -30.68 27.55 -2.08
CA LEU A 39 -30.02 26.68 -1.11
C LEU A 39 -28.50 26.80 -1.24
N PRO A 40 -27.74 26.55 -0.16
CA PRO A 40 -26.28 26.53 -0.23
C PRO A 40 -25.78 25.45 -1.19
N ILE A 41 -24.68 25.72 -1.88
CA ILE A 41 -24.08 24.81 -2.87
C ILE A 41 -22.88 24.10 -2.23
N ILE A 42 -22.95 22.78 -2.12
CA ILE A 42 -21.86 21.95 -1.63
C ILE A 42 -20.66 22.07 -2.58
N GLY A 43 -19.48 22.36 -2.05
CA GLY A 43 -18.22 22.47 -2.81
C GLY A 43 -17.96 23.84 -3.47
N ALA A 44 -18.89 24.78 -3.34
CA ALA A 44 -18.69 26.18 -3.77
C ALA A 44 -17.84 26.94 -2.75
N ARG A 45 -16.94 27.81 -3.24
CA ARG A 45 -16.04 28.65 -2.43
C ARG A 45 -16.37 30.12 -2.61
N LYS A 46 -16.08 30.92 -1.57
CA LYS A 46 -16.19 32.38 -1.65
C LYS A 46 -15.23 32.90 -2.72
N GLY A 47 -15.75 33.62 -3.71
CA GLY A 47 -14.97 34.14 -4.85
C GLY A 47 -14.98 33.25 -6.10
N ASP A 48 -15.73 32.14 -6.12
CA ASP A 48 -15.97 31.37 -7.34
C ASP A 48 -16.76 32.21 -8.37
N TRP A 49 -16.25 32.25 -9.61
CA TRP A 49 -16.90 32.97 -10.72
C TRP A 49 -18.09 32.17 -11.27
N PHE A 50 -18.02 30.83 -11.18
CA PHE A 50 -19.04 29.89 -11.63
C PHE A 50 -19.29 28.83 -10.54
N PRO A 51 -19.92 29.19 -9.42
CA PRO A 51 -19.95 28.35 -8.21
C PRO A 51 -20.52 26.94 -8.45
N ILE A 52 -21.57 26.78 -9.25
CA ILE A 52 -22.13 25.45 -9.55
C ILE A 52 -21.18 24.64 -10.43
N LEU A 53 -20.65 25.21 -11.52
CA LEU A 53 -19.76 24.48 -12.43
C LEU A 53 -18.45 24.07 -11.74
N GLN A 54 -17.85 24.98 -10.97
CA GLN A 54 -16.64 24.70 -10.21
C GLN A 54 -16.91 23.67 -9.10
N ALA A 55 -18.06 23.76 -8.41
CA ALA A 55 -18.49 22.74 -7.46
C ALA A 55 -18.71 21.38 -8.13
N LYS A 56 -19.33 21.31 -9.32
CA LYS A 56 -19.49 20.06 -10.08
C LYS A 56 -18.15 19.37 -10.29
N ILE A 57 -17.14 20.11 -10.75
CA ILE A 57 -15.81 19.56 -11.00
C ILE A 57 -15.20 19.06 -9.69
N ARG A 58 -15.19 19.88 -8.63
CA ARG A 58 -14.59 19.50 -7.34
C ARG A 58 -15.28 18.29 -6.71
N ASN A 59 -16.60 18.29 -6.67
CA ASN A 59 -17.39 17.22 -6.07
C ASN A 59 -17.28 15.91 -6.88
N SER A 60 -17.12 15.98 -8.20
CA SER A 60 -16.98 14.78 -9.04
C SER A 60 -15.57 14.18 -8.99
N LEU A 61 -14.55 14.95 -8.57
CA LEU A 61 -13.20 14.43 -8.34
C LEU A 61 -13.11 13.60 -7.06
N ASP A 62 -13.86 13.97 -6.01
CA ASP A 62 -13.94 13.21 -4.76
C ASP A 62 -15.34 13.33 -4.13
N VAL A 63 -16.24 12.45 -4.58
CA VAL A 63 -17.64 12.41 -4.12
C VAL A 63 -17.71 12.09 -2.63
N LYS A 64 -16.82 11.23 -2.12
CA LYS A 64 -16.81 10.77 -0.72
C LYS A 64 -16.44 11.91 0.23
N ALA A 65 -15.36 12.65 -0.07
CA ALA A 65 -14.98 13.81 0.73
C ALA A 65 -16.02 14.93 0.66
N ALA A 66 -16.64 15.14 -0.51
CA ALA A 66 -17.71 16.11 -0.67
C ALA A 66 -18.95 15.77 0.17
N LEU A 67 -19.38 14.51 0.18
CA LEU A 67 -20.52 14.04 0.99
C LEU A 67 -20.25 14.09 2.49
N ASN A 68 -19.03 13.76 2.93
CA ASN A 68 -18.65 13.89 4.35
C ASN A 68 -18.62 15.36 4.79
N SER A 69 -18.02 16.22 3.97
CA SER A 69 -17.97 17.66 4.24
C SER A 69 -19.38 18.27 4.26
N ALA A 70 -20.23 17.87 3.31
CA ALA A 70 -21.63 18.29 3.25
C ALA A 70 -22.42 17.84 4.47
N TYR A 71 -22.23 16.59 4.92
CA TYR A 71 -22.91 16.05 6.09
C TYR A 71 -22.52 16.79 7.38
N ILE A 72 -21.27 17.23 7.51
CA ILE A 72 -20.80 18.04 8.64
C ILE A 72 -21.35 19.48 8.55
N GLN A 73 -21.25 20.12 7.38
CA GLN A 73 -21.61 21.54 7.21
C GLN A 73 -23.12 21.78 7.18
N TYR A 74 -23.89 20.86 6.59
CA TYR A 74 -25.33 21.00 6.33
C TYR A 74 -26.14 19.90 7.01
N ARG A 75 -25.70 19.38 8.16
CA ARG A 75 -26.32 18.24 8.88
C ARG A 75 -27.84 18.36 9.03
N ASN A 76 -28.32 19.56 9.34
CA ASN A 76 -29.72 19.87 9.63
C ASN A 76 -30.38 20.79 8.58
N GLN A 77 -29.74 20.99 7.42
CA GLN A 77 -30.21 21.91 6.39
C GLN A 77 -30.11 21.27 5.00
N ALA A 78 -31.07 21.55 4.12
CA ALA A 78 -30.95 21.11 2.73
C ALA A 78 -29.89 21.94 1.96
N ALA A 79 -29.20 21.29 1.03
CA ALA A 79 -28.19 21.91 0.18
C ALA A 79 -28.27 21.37 -1.26
N ILE A 80 -27.68 22.09 -2.21
CA ILE A 80 -27.53 21.60 -3.58
C ILE A 80 -26.20 20.86 -3.67
N PHE A 81 -26.27 19.59 -4.10
CA PHE A 81 -25.13 18.75 -4.41
C PHE A 81 -24.97 18.62 -5.93
N PRO A 82 -24.10 19.43 -6.55
CA PRO A 82 -23.90 19.40 -7.99
C PRO A 82 -22.80 18.39 -8.37
N LEU A 83 -23.10 17.55 -9.35
CA LEU A 83 -22.21 16.55 -9.95
C LEU A 83 -22.17 16.71 -11.48
N ILE A 84 -21.05 16.31 -12.11
CA ILE A 84 -20.91 16.31 -13.57
C ILE A 84 -21.89 15.32 -14.19
N ASP A 85 -22.00 14.12 -13.64
CA ASP A 85 -22.84 13.01 -14.11
C ASP A 85 -24.21 12.94 -13.40
N GLY A 86 -24.33 13.39 -12.16
CA GLY A 86 -25.57 13.36 -11.37
C GLY A 86 -26.49 14.58 -11.56
N GLY A 87 -26.02 15.63 -12.23
CA GLY A 87 -26.77 16.88 -12.34
C GLY A 87 -26.76 17.66 -11.02
N ASN A 88 -27.84 18.38 -10.72
CA ASN A 88 -27.96 19.12 -9.46
C ASN A 88 -28.99 18.42 -8.58
N VAL A 89 -28.53 17.77 -7.52
CA VAL A 89 -29.38 17.03 -6.57
C VAL A 89 -29.62 17.90 -5.34
N VAL A 90 -30.86 17.97 -4.87
CA VAL A 90 -31.20 18.57 -3.58
C VAL A 90 -30.90 17.54 -2.49
N TYR A 91 -29.83 17.78 -1.75
CA TYR A 91 -29.39 16.96 -0.63
C TYR A 91 -30.14 17.38 0.64
N LEU A 92 -31.03 16.52 1.11
CA LEU A 92 -31.92 16.77 2.25
C LEU A 92 -31.27 16.30 3.56
N PRO A 93 -31.64 16.87 4.73
CA PRO A 93 -31.15 16.40 6.02
C PRO A 93 -31.64 14.98 6.36
N ARG A 94 -30.91 14.27 7.23
CA ARG A 94 -31.25 12.89 7.67
C ARG A 94 -32.67 12.76 8.26
N SER A 95 -33.19 13.82 8.86
CA SER A 95 -34.56 13.86 9.41
C SER A 95 -35.64 13.60 8.36
N ASP A 96 -35.39 13.96 7.09
CA ASP A 96 -36.36 13.83 6.00
C ASP A 96 -36.32 12.45 5.33
N THR A 97 -35.36 11.59 5.67
CA THR A 97 -35.17 10.25 5.07
C THR A 97 -36.45 9.41 5.09
N LYS A 98 -37.10 9.32 6.24
CA LYS A 98 -38.33 8.51 6.39
C LYS A 98 -39.43 9.05 5.48
N PHE A 99 -39.71 10.35 5.58
CA PHE A 99 -40.73 11.01 4.75
C PHE A 99 -40.46 10.80 3.25
N ALA A 100 -39.24 11.04 2.79
CA ALA A 100 -38.85 10.89 1.39
C ALA A 100 -39.04 9.44 0.88
N SER A 101 -38.84 8.43 1.73
CA SER A 101 -38.97 7.02 1.36
C SER A 101 -40.41 6.51 1.30
N GLU A 102 -41.32 7.13 2.06
CA GLU A 102 -42.71 6.70 2.21
C GLU A 102 -43.67 7.36 1.20
N GLN A 103 -43.21 8.39 0.48
CA GLN A 103 -44.07 9.08 -0.49
C GLN A 103 -44.43 8.19 -1.69
N PRO A 104 -45.65 8.35 -2.25
CA PRO A 104 -46.07 7.62 -3.43
C PRO A 104 -45.31 8.05 -4.70
N ALA A 105 -45.26 7.16 -5.69
CA ALA A 105 -44.52 7.37 -6.94
C ALA A 105 -45.01 8.56 -7.79
N ASN A 106 -46.28 8.95 -7.65
CA ASN A 106 -46.85 10.14 -8.28
C ASN A 106 -46.44 11.47 -7.60
N MET A 107 -45.69 11.40 -6.50
CA MET A 107 -45.10 12.54 -5.81
C MET A 107 -43.58 12.51 -5.92
N LEU A 108 -42.96 11.41 -5.49
CA LEU A 108 -41.52 11.17 -5.56
C LEU A 108 -41.25 9.86 -6.31
N SER A 109 -40.74 9.97 -7.55
CA SER A 109 -40.51 8.82 -8.42
C SER A 109 -39.06 8.35 -8.39
N MET A 110 -38.84 7.08 -8.02
CA MET A 110 -37.53 6.43 -8.19
C MET A 110 -37.27 6.10 -9.66
N HIS A 111 -38.30 5.67 -10.38
CA HIS A 111 -38.20 5.27 -11.78
C HIS A 111 -37.66 6.43 -12.65
N GLU A 112 -38.24 7.62 -12.50
CA GLU A 112 -37.77 8.83 -13.19
C GLU A 112 -36.33 9.19 -12.83
N SER A 113 -35.92 8.99 -11.57
CA SER A 113 -34.52 9.20 -11.17
C SER A 113 -33.60 8.21 -11.87
N ALA A 114 -33.96 6.92 -11.90
CA ALA A 114 -33.18 5.88 -12.55
C ALA A 114 -33.06 6.11 -14.07
N GLN A 115 -34.13 6.55 -14.73
CA GLN A 115 -34.11 6.92 -16.14
C GLN A 115 -33.18 8.11 -16.42
N GLN A 116 -33.21 9.12 -15.56
CA GLN A 116 -32.29 10.26 -15.68
C GLN A 116 -30.82 9.85 -15.40
N ASP A 117 -30.59 8.94 -14.46
CA ASP A 117 -29.25 8.46 -14.12
C ASP A 117 -28.63 7.55 -15.17
N LEU A 118 -29.42 6.62 -15.71
CA LEU A 118 -28.97 5.56 -16.63
C LEU A 118 -29.24 5.90 -18.09
N GLN A 119 -30.01 6.95 -18.37
CA GLN A 119 -30.39 7.37 -19.72
C GLN A 119 -31.01 6.23 -20.53
N THR A 120 -31.86 5.41 -19.90
CA THR A 120 -32.36 4.14 -20.46
C THR A 120 -33.08 4.30 -21.78
N ASP A 121 -33.72 5.45 -22.04
CA ASP A 121 -34.32 5.80 -23.33
C ASP A 121 -33.34 5.74 -24.51
N TYR A 122 -32.03 5.83 -24.24
CA TYR A 122 -30.98 5.79 -25.26
C TYR A 122 -30.04 4.61 -25.09
N THR A 123 -29.71 4.24 -23.85
CA THR A 123 -28.70 3.23 -23.51
C THR A 123 -29.21 1.80 -23.63
N THR A 124 -30.54 1.61 -23.69
CA THR A 124 -31.18 0.31 -23.97
C THR A 124 -31.67 0.23 -25.42
N MET A 125 -31.84 -0.99 -25.94
CA MET A 125 -32.35 -1.19 -27.30
C MET A 125 -33.84 -0.92 -27.43
N ASP A 126 -34.64 -1.43 -26.49
CA ASP A 126 -36.06 -1.13 -26.37
C ASP A 126 -36.36 -0.36 -25.07
N PRO A 127 -36.49 0.98 -25.14
CA PRO A 127 -36.84 1.80 -24.00
C PRO A 127 -38.13 1.38 -23.31
N SER A 128 -39.12 0.86 -24.04
CA SER A 128 -40.44 0.54 -23.51
C SER A 128 -40.39 -0.52 -22.41
N LEU A 129 -39.42 -1.43 -22.47
CA LEU A 129 -39.19 -2.47 -21.46
C LEU A 129 -38.73 -1.88 -20.12
N THR A 130 -38.11 -0.70 -20.13
CA THR A 130 -37.69 -0.02 -18.89
C THR A 130 -38.84 0.74 -18.25
N HIS A 131 -39.76 1.28 -19.06
CA HIS A 131 -41.00 1.93 -18.59
C HIS A 131 -42.04 0.90 -18.09
N ASP A 132 -41.90 -0.37 -18.49
CA ASP A 132 -42.78 -1.46 -18.08
C ASP A 132 -42.14 -2.35 -16.98
N PRO A 133 -42.61 -2.27 -15.72
CA PRO A 133 -41.91 -2.82 -14.56
C PRO A 133 -42.07 -4.34 -14.36
N ILE A 134 -42.63 -5.12 -15.31
CA ILE A 134 -42.85 -6.59 -15.18
C ILE A 134 -41.63 -7.30 -14.55
N HIS A 135 -40.43 -6.98 -15.04
CA HIS A 135 -39.19 -7.59 -14.57
C HIS A 135 -38.83 -7.23 -13.11
N LEU A 136 -39.16 -6.02 -12.66
CA LEU A 136 -38.94 -5.60 -11.27
C LEU A 136 -40.01 -6.16 -10.34
N GLU A 137 -41.25 -6.28 -10.82
CA GLU A 137 -42.36 -6.85 -10.08
C GLU A 137 -42.13 -8.33 -9.77
N LEU A 138 -41.72 -9.13 -10.78
CA LEU A 138 -41.38 -10.54 -10.59
C LEU A 138 -40.23 -10.75 -9.59
N VAL A 139 -39.23 -9.87 -9.59
CA VAL A 139 -38.14 -9.91 -8.61
C VAL A 139 -38.67 -9.63 -7.20
N ALA A 140 -39.52 -8.62 -7.03
CA ALA A 140 -40.06 -8.23 -5.73
C ALA A 140 -41.13 -9.20 -5.18
N THR A 141 -41.73 -10.03 -6.04
CA THR A 141 -42.85 -10.91 -5.68
C THR A 141 -42.46 -12.39 -5.73
N THR A 142 -42.12 -12.91 -6.91
CA THR A 142 -41.88 -14.34 -7.15
C THR A 142 -40.48 -14.75 -6.69
N LEU A 143 -39.42 -14.05 -7.15
CA LEU A 143 -38.04 -14.41 -6.80
C LEU A 143 -37.81 -14.39 -5.29
N THR A 144 -38.32 -13.36 -4.58
CA THR A 144 -38.21 -13.27 -3.12
C THR A 144 -38.92 -14.43 -2.39
N LYS A 145 -40.00 -15.00 -2.95
CA LYS A 145 -40.67 -16.18 -2.38
C LYS A 145 -39.89 -17.46 -2.66
N GLU A 146 -39.38 -17.60 -3.88
CA GLU A 146 -38.71 -18.81 -4.36
C GLU A 146 -37.23 -18.91 -3.98
N VAL A 147 -36.60 -17.83 -3.51
CA VAL A 147 -35.17 -17.83 -3.14
C VAL A 147 -34.81 -18.94 -2.15
N GLY A 148 -35.71 -19.33 -1.23
CA GLY A 148 -35.48 -20.44 -0.32
C GLY A 148 -35.34 -21.80 -1.02
N ASN A 149 -36.09 -22.00 -2.11
CA ASN A 149 -36.05 -23.21 -2.95
C ASN A 149 -34.84 -23.22 -3.88
N LEU A 150 -34.30 -22.04 -4.22
CA LEU A 150 -33.11 -21.88 -5.05
C LEU A 150 -31.79 -22.09 -4.28
N ILE A 151 -31.78 -22.05 -2.94
CA ILE A 151 -30.54 -22.14 -2.15
C ILE A 151 -29.70 -23.39 -2.49
N PRO A 152 -30.27 -24.61 -2.61
CA PRO A 152 -29.49 -25.79 -2.97
C PRO A 152 -28.82 -25.67 -4.35
N ASP A 153 -29.56 -25.17 -5.34
CA ASP A 153 -29.04 -24.94 -6.71
C ASP A 153 -27.93 -23.89 -6.75
N LEU A 154 -28.09 -22.82 -5.96
CA LEU A 154 -27.09 -21.77 -5.84
C LEU A 154 -25.84 -22.26 -5.11
N ALA A 155 -25.99 -23.09 -4.08
CA ALA A 155 -24.86 -23.68 -3.36
C ALA A 155 -24.02 -24.59 -4.27
N GLU A 156 -24.69 -25.43 -5.09
CA GLU A 156 -24.02 -26.26 -6.10
C GLU A 156 -23.24 -25.40 -7.10
N GLU A 157 -23.84 -24.32 -7.60
CA GLU A 157 -23.16 -23.44 -8.56
C GLU A 157 -22.03 -22.64 -7.92
N ILE A 158 -22.16 -22.21 -6.65
CA ILE A 158 -21.07 -21.57 -5.91
C ILE A 158 -19.86 -22.52 -5.81
N GLU A 159 -20.08 -23.78 -5.46
CA GLU A 159 -19.01 -24.79 -5.39
C GLU A 159 -18.34 -24.97 -6.76
N HIS A 160 -19.13 -25.10 -7.83
CA HIS A 160 -18.61 -25.18 -9.20
C HIS A 160 -17.75 -23.96 -9.56
N CYS A 161 -18.26 -22.76 -9.29
CA CYS A 161 -17.59 -21.50 -9.59
C CYS A 161 -16.28 -21.33 -8.80
N VAL A 162 -16.27 -21.64 -7.51
CA VAL A 162 -15.07 -21.60 -6.66
C VAL A 162 -14.04 -22.60 -7.19
N SER A 163 -14.43 -23.85 -7.42
CA SER A 163 -13.55 -24.89 -7.96
C SER A 163 -12.92 -24.48 -9.31
N LYS A 164 -13.72 -23.89 -10.19
CA LYS A 164 -13.28 -23.45 -11.53
C LYS A 164 -12.33 -22.26 -11.50
N HIS A 165 -12.59 -21.27 -10.65
CA HIS A 165 -11.87 -20.00 -10.66
C HIS A 165 -10.73 -19.91 -9.63
N TRP A 166 -10.83 -20.64 -8.52
CA TRP A 166 -9.80 -20.68 -7.47
C TRP A 166 -9.05 -22.03 -7.45
N GLY A 167 -9.52 -23.04 -8.17
CA GLY A 167 -8.88 -24.35 -8.26
C GLY A 167 -9.20 -25.26 -7.07
N ASN A 168 -8.84 -26.54 -7.18
CA ASN A 168 -8.99 -27.56 -6.12
C ASN A 168 -7.64 -27.94 -5.48
N SER A 169 -6.56 -27.23 -5.80
CA SER A 169 -5.24 -27.54 -5.25
C SER A 169 -5.16 -27.13 -3.78
N THR A 170 -4.38 -27.89 -3.00
CA THR A 170 -3.91 -27.51 -1.66
C THR A 170 -2.74 -26.53 -1.71
N ASP A 171 -2.16 -26.32 -2.89
CA ASP A 171 -1.07 -25.37 -3.11
C ASP A 171 -1.55 -23.92 -3.22
N TRP A 172 -0.63 -22.99 -2.93
CA TRP A 172 -0.87 -21.56 -2.99
C TRP A 172 -1.14 -21.06 -4.42
N SER A 173 -2.27 -20.38 -4.61
CA SER A 173 -2.60 -19.67 -5.85
C SER A 173 -2.92 -18.20 -5.59
N GLU A 174 -2.44 -17.30 -6.45
CA GLU A 174 -2.82 -15.89 -6.42
C GLU A 174 -4.09 -15.64 -7.23
N VAL A 175 -5.07 -14.96 -6.64
CA VAL A 175 -6.34 -14.63 -7.29
C VAL A 175 -6.69 -13.15 -7.12
N CYS A 176 -7.15 -12.51 -8.20
CA CYS A 176 -7.77 -11.19 -8.11
C CYS A 176 -9.21 -11.37 -7.62
N ILE A 177 -9.50 -10.99 -6.37
CA ILE A 177 -10.82 -11.21 -5.75
C ILE A 177 -11.92 -10.51 -6.53
N MET A 178 -11.72 -9.25 -6.96
CA MET A 178 -12.73 -8.50 -7.71
C MET A 178 -13.08 -9.18 -9.04
N GLU A 179 -12.06 -9.56 -9.81
CA GLU A 179 -12.25 -10.20 -11.13
C GLU A 179 -12.85 -11.60 -11.00
N SER A 180 -12.35 -12.41 -10.06
CA SER A 180 -12.88 -13.75 -9.82
C SER A 180 -14.30 -13.71 -9.25
N ALA A 181 -14.60 -12.83 -8.30
CA ALA A 181 -15.95 -12.63 -7.77
C ALA A 181 -16.93 -12.21 -8.88
N GLN A 182 -16.53 -11.33 -9.80
CA GLN A 182 -17.38 -10.93 -10.92
C GLN A 182 -17.73 -12.09 -11.84
N LYS A 183 -16.74 -12.95 -12.16
CA LYS A 183 -16.94 -14.14 -13.00
C LYS A 183 -17.84 -15.17 -12.30
N MET A 184 -17.56 -15.47 -11.02
CA MET A 184 -18.35 -16.39 -10.21
C MET A 184 -19.81 -15.91 -10.09
N LEU A 185 -20.02 -14.63 -9.74
CA LEU A 185 -21.36 -14.08 -9.56
C LEU A 185 -22.16 -14.01 -10.84
N SER A 186 -21.52 -13.82 -12.00
CA SER A 186 -22.21 -13.92 -13.28
C SER A 186 -22.82 -15.31 -13.48
N GLY A 187 -22.07 -16.38 -13.19
CA GLY A 187 -22.58 -17.76 -13.24
C GLY A 187 -23.67 -18.04 -12.20
N ILE A 188 -23.41 -17.71 -10.93
CA ILE A 188 -24.35 -17.93 -9.81
C ILE A 188 -25.67 -17.20 -10.03
N THR A 189 -25.62 -15.95 -10.48
CA THR A 189 -26.81 -15.15 -10.78
C THR A 189 -27.61 -15.77 -11.93
N ASN A 190 -26.93 -16.19 -13.00
CA ASN A 190 -27.61 -16.81 -14.13
C ASN A 190 -28.12 -18.23 -13.83
N ARG A 191 -27.63 -18.92 -12.77
CA ARG A 191 -28.26 -20.15 -12.28
C ARG A 191 -29.67 -19.88 -11.76
N ALA A 192 -29.89 -18.79 -11.02
CA ALA A 192 -31.24 -18.37 -10.62
C ALA A 192 -32.07 -17.84 -11.80
N PHE A 193 -31.43 -17.18 -12.78
CA PHE A 193 -32.19 -16.54 -13.85
C PHE A 193 -32.57 -17.44 -15.01
N LEU A 194 -31.72 -18.41 -15.34
CA LEU A 194 -31.81 -19.20 -16.57
C LEU A 194 -31.71 -20.71 -16.31
N GLY A 195 -31.41 -21.12 -15.08
CA GLY A 195 -31.18 -22.52 -14.73
C GLY A 195 -29.82 -23.05 -15.19
N LEU A 196 -29.59 -24.34 -14.97
CA LEU A 196 -28.31 -25.01 -15.23
C LEU A 196 -27.90 -25.02 -16.72
N SER A 197 -28.87 -25.00 -17.65
CA SER A 197 -28.60 -25.15 -19.08
C SER A 197 -27.73 -24.04 -19.65
N LEU A 198 -27.87 -22.82 -19.13
CA LEU A 198 -27.23 -21.62 -19.69
C LEU A 198 -26.33 -20.89 -18.71
N CYS A 199 -26.41 -21.14 -17.40
CA CYS A 199 -25.61 -20.41 -16.40
C CYS A 199 -24.09 -20.58 -16.55
N ARG A 200 -23.64 -21.62 -17.26
CA ARG A 200 -22.21 -21.92 -17.52
C ARG A 200 -21.75 -21.50 -18.93
N ASN A 201 -22.61 -20.87 -19.74
CA ASN A 201 -22.23 -20.42 -21.08
C ASN A 201 -21.29 -19.20 -21.00
N GLU A 202 -19.99 -19.43 -21.20
CA GLU A 202 -18.94 -18.41 -21.11
C GLU A 202 -19.17 -17.16 -21.97
N GLU A 203 -19.71 -17.32 -23.17
CA GLU A 203 -19.95 -16.20 -24.08
C GLU A 203 -21.09 -15.32 -23.56
N MET A 204 -22.19 -15.92 -23.12
CA MET A 204 -23.30 -15.23 -22.48
C MET A 204 -22.83 -14.48 -21.22
N LEU A 205 -22.07 -15.13 -20.33
CA LEU A 205 -21.60 -14.50 -19.09
C LEU A 205 -20.73 -13.27 -19.37
N LYS A 206 -19.85 -13.35 -20.39
CA LYS A 206 -19.03 -12.22 -20.83
C LYS A 206 -19.86 -11.07 -21.39
N LEU A 207 -20.88 -11.38 -22.21
CA LEU A 207 -21.79 -10.39 -22.79
C LEU A 207 -22.63 -9.68 -21.71
N GLY A 208 -23.12 -10.43 -20.72
CA GLY A 208 -23.84 -9.88 -19.57
C GLY A 208 -22.98 -8.92 -18.74
N ILE A 209 -21.73 -9.29 -18.47
CA ILE A 209 -20.75 -8.43 -17.78
C ILE A 209 -20.45 -7.17 -18.61
N ALA A 210 -20.17 -7.32 -19.90
CA ALA A 210 -19.83 -6.20 -20.78
C ALA A 210 -21.00 -5.21 -20.92
N PHE A 211 -22.23 -5.71 -21.07
CA PHE A 211 -23.42 -4.87 -21.08
C PHE A 211 -23.58 -4.09 -19.76
N ALA A 212 -23.32 -4.75 -18.63
CA ALA A 212 -23.45 -4.12 -17.32
C ALA A 212 -22.46 -2.95 -17.12
N GLN A 213 -21.28 -3.00 -17.75
CA GLN A 213 -20.28 -1.93 -17.78
C GLN A 213 -20.60 -0.82 -18.80
N ASP A 214 -21.18 -1.19 -19.93
CA ASP A 214 -21.50 -0.29 -21.03
C ASP A 214 -22.59 0.75 -20.69
N ILE A 215 -23.60 0.36 -19.90
CA ILE A 215 -24.71 1.22 -19.51
C ILE A 215 -24.23 2.49 -18.77
N PRO A 216 -23.49 2.40 -17.64
CA PRO A 216 -23.05 3.59 -16.91
C PRO A 216 -22.10 4.47 -17.74
N LEU A 217 -21.18 3.87 -18.50
CA LEU A 217 -20.24 4.62 -19.35
C LEU A 217 -20.99 5.41 -20.45
N SER A 218 -21.88 4.74 -21.17
CA SER A 218 -22.70 5.38 -22.20
C SER A 218 -23.61 6.44 -21.61
N SER A 219 -24.22 6.21 -20.43
CA SER A 219 -25.05 7.20 -19.75
C SER A 219 -24.26 8.47 -19.42
N MET A 220 -23.04 8.33 -18.91
CA MET A 220 -22.16 9.46 -18.61
C MET A 220 -21.87 10.29 -19.87
N MET A 221 -21.54 9.63 -20.98
CA MET A 221 -21.30 10.31 -22.27
C MET A 221 -22.56 11.00 -22.80
N MET A 222 -23.72 10.35 -22.70
CA MET A 222 -25.00 10.90 -23.18
C MET A 222 -25.41 12.19 -22.46
N LYS A 223 -25.00 12.38 -21.21
CA LYS A 223 -25.36 13.56 -20.40
C LYS A 223 -24.66 14.85 -20.84
N PHE A 224 -23.58 14.79 -21.61
CA PHE A 224 -22.92 15.97 -22.16
C PHE A 224 -23.71 16.62 -23.32
N PHE A 225 -24.65 15.89 -23.92
CA PHE A 225 -25.42 16.37 -25.07
C PHE A 225 -26.80 16.90 -24.65
N PRO A 226 -27.26 18.04 -25.21
CA PRO A 226 -28.63 18.52 -25.02
C PRO A 226 -29.67 17.51 -25.53
N ARG A 227 -30.87 17.51 -24.92
CA ARG A 227 -31.96 16.55 -25.25
C ARG A 227 -32.25 16.40 -26.75
N PHE A 228 -32.19 17.48 -27.52
CA PHE A 228 -32.47 17.45 -28.96
C PHE A 228 -31.33 16.85 -29.81
N VAL A 229 -30.10 16.81 -29.29
CA VAL A 229 -28.92 16.20 -29.96
C VAL A 229 -28.82 14.71 -29.65
N LYS A 230 -29.29 14.29 -28.47
CA LYS A 230 -29.20 12.90 -27.99
C LYS A 230 -29.65 11.86 -29.02
N PRO A 231 -30.79 12.00 -29.74
CA PRO A 231 -31.20 11.01 -30.74
C PRO A 231 -30.20 10.82 -31.90
N LEU A 232 -29.44 11.85 -32.27
CA LEU A 232 -28.44 11.79 -33.34
C LEU A 232 -27.16 11.07 -32.90
N VAL A 233 -26.71 11.32 -31.67
CA VAL A 233 -25.44 10.76 -31.16
C VAL A 233 -25.61 9.40 -30.47
N ALA A 234 -26.82 9.10 -29.98
CA ALA A 234 -27.09 7.86 -29.24
C ALA A 234 -26.69 6.59 -30.00
N PRO A 235 -27.00 6.40 -31.31
CA PRO A 235 -26.62 5.18 -32.02
C PRO A 235 -25.11 4.93 -32.07
N LEU A 236 -24.29 6.00 -32.07
CA LEU A 236 -22.84 5.92 -32.07
C LEU A 236 -22.30 5.63 -30.66
N ILE A 237 -22.75 6.38 -29.66
CA ILE A 237 -22.29 6.25 -28.27
C ILE A 237 -22.68 4.87 -27.71
N THR A 238 -23.91 4.44 -27.95
CA THR A 238 -24.47 3.18 -27.41
C THR A 238 -24.23 1.98 -28.32
N ARG A 239 -23.30 2.09 -29.28
CA ARG A 239 -23.02 1.02 -30.25
C ARG A 239 -22.63 -0.28 -29.55
N SER A 240 -21.81 -0.20 -28.51
CA SER A 240 -21.39 -1.36 -27.72
C SER A 240 -22.59 -2.04 -27.04
N ASN A 241 -23.42 -1.26 -26.34
CA ASN A 241 -24.65 -1.73 -25.68
C ASN A 241 -25.53 -2.52 -26.65
N ARG A 242 -25.72 -1.99 -27.86
CA ARG A 242 -26.55 -2.61 -28.92
C ARG A 242 -25.94 -3.90 -29.46
N ILE A 243 -24.62 -3.97 -29.60
CA ILE A 243 -23.92 -5.18 -30.03
C ILE A 243 -24.08 -6.25 -28.95
N HIS A 244 -23.73 -5.94 -27.70
CA HIS A 244 -23.83 -6.90 -26.60
C HIS A 244 -25.27 -7.38 -26.39
N THR A 245 -26.27 -6.50 -26.52
CA THR A 245 -27.69 -6.88 -26.44
C THR A 245 -28.06 -7.89 -27.53
N ARG A 246 -27.65 -7.64 -28.79
CA ARG A 246 -27.97 -8.53 -29.92
C ARG A 246 -27.29 -9.89 -29.82
N GLU A 247 -26.01 -9.91 -29.45
CA GLU A 247 -25.28 -11.18 -29.31
C GLU A 247 -25.80 -11.98 -28.11
N PHE A 248 -26.17 -11.32 -27.00
CA PHE A 248 -26.82 -11.98 -25.88
C PHE A 248 -28.16 -12.60 -26.31
N GLU A 249 -29.01 -11.85 -27.01
CA GLU A 249 -30.28 -12.35 -27.54
C GLU A 249 -30.13 -13.58 -28.45
N LYS A 250 -29.14 -13.60 -29.33
CA LYS A 250 -28.88 -14.77 -30.20
C LYS A 250 -28.60 -16.05 -29.41
N ILE A 251 -27.95 -15.95 -28.25
CA ILE A 251 -27.63 -17.11 -27.42
C ILE A 251 -28.89 -17.61 -26.69
N LEU A 252 -29.75 -16.71 -26.20
CA LEU A 252 -30.98 -17.09 -25.48
C LEU A 252 -32.11 -17.50 -26.42
N GLU A 253 -32.10 -17.05 -27.67
CA GLU A 253 -33.18 -17.27 -28.64
C GLU A 253 -33.64 -18.73 -28.75
N PRO A 254 -32.75 -19.74 -28.88
CA PRO A 254 -33.16 -21.14 -28.97
C PRO A 254 -33.90 -21.63 -27.72
N GLU A 255 -33.39 -21.27 -26.53
CA GLU A 255 -33.99 -21.67 -25.25
C GLU A 255 -35.35 -21.01 -25.05
N ILE A 256 -35.46 -19.71 -25.34
CA ILE A 256 -36.72 -18.98 -25.22
C ILE A 256 -37.78 -19.58 -26.14
N LYS A 257 -37.42 -19.87 -27.40
CA LYS A 257 -38.33 -20.50 -28.36
C LYS A 257 -38.78 -21.88 -27.89
N ALA A 258 -37.85 -22.72 -27.44
CA ALA A 258 -38.18 -24.05 -26.92
C ALA A 258 -39.15 -23.98 -25.74
N ARG A 259 -38.93 -23.08 -24.78
CA ARG A 259 -39.83 -22.90 -23.62
C ARG A 259 -41.20 -22.35 -23.99
N LEU A 260 -41.27 -21.45 -24.98
CA LEU A 260 -42.55 -20.93 -25.49
C LEU A 260 -43.36 -22.02 -26.23
N GLU A 261 -42.69 -22.82 -27.06
CA GLU A 261 -43.31 -23.96 -27.74
C GLU A 261 -43.82 -25.00 -26.73
N GLU A 262 -43.04 -25.30 -25.69
CA GLU A 262 -43.43 -26.19 -24.61
C GLU A 262 -44.67 -25.65 -23.87
N TYR A 263 -44.66 -24.38 -23.48
CA TYR A 263 -45.79 -23.72 -22.81
C TYR A 263 -47.07 -23.75 -23.65
N ASP A 264 -46.96 -23.50 -24.96
CA ASP A 264 -48.10 -23.51 -25.88
C ASP A 264 -48.61 -24.95 -26.19
N SER A 265 -47.79 -25.97 -25.92
CA SER A 265 -48.12 -27.39 -26.14
C SER A 265 -48.74 -28.10 -24.93
N GLN A 266 -48.52 -27.59 -23.72
CA GLN A 266 -49.03 -28.18 -22.48
C GLN A 266 -50.49 -27.80 -22.24
N ASP A 267 -51.30 -28.74 -21.75
CA ASP A 267 -52.63 -28.43 -21.23
C ASP A 267 -52.45 -27.55 -19.98
N HIS A 268 -53.18 -26.42 -19.86
CA HIS A 268 -52.94 -25.34 -18.89
C HIS A 268 -53.01 -25.74 -17.40
N HIS A 269 -53.18 -27.04 -17.10
CA HIS A 269 -53.24 -27.63 -15.77
C HIS A 269 -51.90 -28.19 -15.25
N ASN A 270 -50.89 -28.43 -16.10
CA ASN A 270 -49.56 -28.86 -15.65
C ASN A 270 -48.59 -27.68 -15.66
N LYS A 271 -48.19 -27.21 -14.48
CA LYS A 271 -47.13 -26.19 -14.34
C LYS A 271 -45.76 -26.81 -14.68
N SER A 272 -44.88 -26.02 -15.29
CA SER A 272 -43.50 -26.40 -15.55
C SER A 272 -42.76 -26.73 -14.25
N ASP A 273 -41.94 -27.78 -14.26
CA ASP A 273 -41.08 -28.14 -13.13
C ASP A 273 -39.87 -27.18 -12.99
N ARG A 274 -39.66 -26.25 -13.95
CA ARG A 274 -38.53 -25.32 -13.93
C ARG A 274 -38.78 -24.17 -12.96
N ASN A 275 -37.91 -24.08 -11.95
CA ASN A 275 -37.95 -22.99 -10.98
C ASN A 275 -36.84 -21.96 -11.27
N ASP A 276 -37.00 -21.16 -12.33
CA ASP A 276 -36.06 -20.10 -12.69
C ASP A 276 -36.77 -18.83 -13.20
N TYR A 277 -36.07 -17.70 -13.17
CA TYR A 277 -36.66 -16.40 -13.51
C TYR A 277 -37.22 -16.34 -14.94
N LEU A 278 -36.53 -16.94 -15.93
CA LEU A 278 -36.98 -16.91 -17.31
C LEU A 278 -38.32 -17.65 -17.47
N GLN A 279 -38.49 -18.77 -16.79
CA GLN A 279 -39.75 -19.50 -16.76
C GLN A 279 -40.87 -18.63 -16.18
N TRP A 280 -40.67 -18.02 -15.01
CA TRP A 280 -41.68 -17.14 -14.40
C TRP A 280 -42.00 -15.91 -15.27
N LEU A 281 -40.99 -15.38 -15.98
CA LEU A 281 -41.18 -14.27 -16.89
C LEU A 281 -42.04 -14.66 -18.11
N ILE A 282 -41.85 -15.85 -18.67
CA ILE A 282 -42.68 -16.37 -19.77
C ILE A 282 -44.13 -16.54 -19.32
N GLU A 283 -44.34 -17.17 -18.16
CA GLU A 283 -45.67 -17.39 -17.57
C GLU A 283 -46.39 -16.06 -17.35
N GLN A 284 -45.73 -15.12 -16.66
CA GLN A 284 -46.30 -13.81 -16.39
C GLN A 284 -46.60 -13.02 -17.67
N ALA A 285 -45.70 -13.07 -18.66
CA ALA A 285 -45.91 -12.40 -19.93
C ALA A 285 -47.14 -12.97 -20.67
N LYS A 286 -47.30 -14.29 -20.68
CA LYS A 286 -48.44 -15.00 -21.29
C LYS A 286 -49.75 -14.70 -20.56
N GLU A 287 -49.75 -14.66 -19.22
CA GLU A 287 -50.92 -14.30 -18.40
C GLU A 287 -51.41 -12.86 -18.66
N ILE A 288 -50.48 -11.90 -18.83
CA ILE A 288 -50.82 -10.51 -19.17
C ILE A 288 -51.50 -10.42 -20.56
N GLY A 289 -51.29 -11.40 -21.43
CA GLY A 289 -51.99 -11.52 -22.72
C GLY A 289 -51.54 -10.54 -23.80
N ASN A 290 -50.44 -9.79 -23.60
CA ASN A 290 -49.88 -8.89 -24.60
C ASN A 290 -48.70 -9.55 -25.36
N PRO A 291 -48.85 -9.84 -26.67
CA PRO A 291 -47.81 -10.52 -27.44
C PRO A 291 -46.45 -9.85 -27.49
N LYS A 292 -46.37 -8.55 -27.21
CA LYS A 292 -45.09 -7.83 -27.12
C LYS A 292 -44.22 -8.32 -25.96
N ASN A 293 -44.83 -8.81 -24.88
CA ASN A 293 -44.13 -9.14 -23.64
C ASN A 293 -43.41 -10.50 -23.70
N TRP A 294 -43.84 -11.42 -24.57
CA TRP A 294 -43.21 -12.72 -24.76
C TRP A 294 -42.43 -12.85 -26.08
N GLN A 295 -42.11 -11.73 -26.74
CA GLN A 295 -41.15 -11.76 -27.85
C GLN A 295 -39.76 -12.14 -27.32
N VAL A 296 -39.00 -12.88 -28.12
CA VAL A 296 -37.62 -13.29 -27.77
C VAL A 296 -36.78 -12.08 -27.33
N SER A 297 -36.84 -11.00 -28.09
CA SER A 297 -36.13 -9.76 -27.81
C SER A 297 -36.55 -9.11 -26.49
N ALA A 298 -37.82 -9.17 -26.12
CA ALA A 298 -38.33 -8.60 -24.87
C ALA A 298 -37.91 -9.44 -23.66
N LEU A 299 -38.06 -10.76 -23.74
CA LEU A 299 -37.66 -11.69 -22.68
C LEU A 299 -36.15 -11.65 -22.43
N SER A 300 -35.36 -11.72 -23.51
CA SER A 300 -33.88 -11.65 -23.44
C SER A 300 -33.40 -10.33 -22.82
N GLN A 301 -33.92 -9.19 -23.29
CA GLN A 301 -33.51 -7.88 -22.75
C GLN A 301 -33.89 -7.71 -21.28
N ARG A 302 -35.02 -8.26 -20.82
CA ARG A 302 -35.40 -8.22 -19.40
C ARG A 302 -34.43 -9.03 -18.53
N VAL A 303 -34.00 -10.21 -18.99
CA VAL A 303 -32.94 -10.98 -18.31
C VAL A 303 -31.62 -10.19 -18.27
N LEU A 304 -31.28 -9.52 -19.38
CA LEU A 304 -30.05 -8.73 -19.47
C LEU A 304 -30.07 -7.49 -18.55
N LEU A 305 -31.23 -6.84 -18.39
CA LEU A 305 -31.42 -5.75 -17.43
C LEU A 305 -31.25 -6.21 -15.98
N LEU A 306 -31.66 -7.45 -15.66
CA LEU A 306 -31.41 -8.02 -14.34
C LEU A 306 -29.95 -8.38 -14.12
N ASN A 307 -29.25 -8.87 -15.13
CA ASN A 307 -27.79 -9.08 -15.08
C ASN A 307 -27.08 -7.76 -14.73
N PHE A 308 -27.45 -6.65 -15.38
CA PHE A 308 -26.93 -5.33 -15.04
C PHE A 308 -27.16 -4.95 -13.56
N ALA A 309 -28.36 -5.19 -13.04
CA ALA A 309 -28.71 -4.79 -11.67
C ALA A 309 -28.02 -5.63 -10.58
N SER A 310 -27.74 -6.91 -10.85
CA SER A 310 -27.34 -7.89 -9.83
C SER A 310 -25.83 -8.19 -9.79
N ILE A 311 -25.12 -8.14 -10.94
CA ILE A 311 -23.72 -8.57 -11.00
C ILE A 311 -22.80 -7.60 -10.24
N HIS A 312 -22.80 -6.31 -10.61
CA HIS A 312 -21.80 -5.36 -10.09
C HIS A 312 -21.96 -5.07 -8.59
N THR A 313 -23.20 -4.83 -8.15
CA THR A 313 -23.51 -4.50 -6.75
C THR A 313 -23.08 -5.62 -5.81
N THR A 314 -23.41 -6.86 -6.17
CA THR A 314 -23.02 -8.06 -5.41
C THR A 314 -21.51 -8.30 -5.47
N THR A 315 -20.87 -8.08 -6.63
CA THR A 315 -19.41 -8.22 -6.78
C THR A 315 -18.66 -7.31 -5.81
N PHE A 316 -19.06 -6.04 -5.73
CA PHE A 316 -18.45 -5.10 -4.79
C PHE A 316 -18.70 -5.49 -3.33
N ALA A 317 -19.92 -5.89 -2.98
CA ALA A 317 -20.26 -6.29 -1.62
C ALA A 317 -19.46 -7.52 -1.16
N VAL A 318 -19.40 -8.58 -1.98
CA VAL A 318 -18.65 -9.81 -1.67
C VAL A 318 -17.15 -9.52 -1.63
N THR A 319 -16.62 -8.74 -2.57
CA THR A 319 -15.20 -8.39 -2.58
C THR A 319 -14.79 -7.66 -1.31
N HIS A 320 -15.56 -6.63 -0.90
CA HIS A 320 -15.27 -5.92 0.35
C HIS A 320 -15.38 -6.84 1.58
N ALA A 321 -16.42 -7.69 1.64
CA ALA A 321 -16.60 -8.61 2.77
C ALA A 321 -15.44 -9.60 2.89
N LEU A 322 -15.02 -10.22 1.79
CA LEU A 322 -13.88 -11.15 1.79
C LEU A 322 -12.58 -10.46 2.20
N LEU A 323 -12.34 -9.23 1.71
CA LEU A 323 -11.15 -8.45 2.07
C LEU A 323 -11.15 -8.02 3.55
N ASP A 324 -12.29 -7.57 4.08
CA ASP A 324 -12.40 -7.16 5.49
C ASP A 324 -12.26 -8.38 6.43
N ILE A 325 -12.91 -9.50 6.10
CA ILE A 325 -12.84 -10.74 6.89
C ILE A 325 -11.41 -11.28 6.90
N ALA A 326 -10.78 -11.45 5.74
CA ALA A 326 -9.43 -12.04 5.71
C ALA A 326 -8.32 -11.06 6.14
N SER A 327 -8.62 -9.76 6.32
CA SER A 327 -7.72 -8.79 6.98
C SER A 327 -7.89 -8.74 8.50
N SER A 328 -8.84 -9.50 9.05
CA SER A 328 -9.12 -9.56 10.49
C SER A 328 -8.22 -10.59 11.20
N ALA A 329 -8.31 -10.65 12.53
CA ALA A 329 -7.57 -11.64 13.31
C ALA A 329 -7.93 -13.07 12.86
N PRO A 330 -6.97 -14.01 12.82
CA PRO A 330 -7.22 -15.41 12.44
C PRO A 330 -8.37 -16.05 13.23
N ASP A 331 -8.54 -15.67 14.49
CA ASP A 331 -9.60 -16.16 15.38
C ASP A 331 -11.01 -15.90 14.81
N LEU A 332 -11.24 -14.76 14.16
CA LEU A 332 -12.53 -14.48 13.51
C LEU A 332 -12.82 -15.49 12.40
N ILE A 333 -11.81 -15.81 11.57
CA ILE A 333 -11.99 -16.74 10.45
C ILE A 333 -12.31 -18.14 10.99
N LEU A 334 -11.63 -18.55 12.07
CA LEU A 334 -11.91 -19.81 12.74
C LEU A 334 -13.32 -19.83 13.34
N GLU A 335 -13.75 -18.73 13.98
CA GLU A 335 -15.09 -18.60 14.56
C GLU A 335 -16.20 -18.66 13.50
N LEU A 336 -16.03 -17.97 12.37
CA LEU A 336 -16.98 -18.01 11.25
C LEU A 336 -17.03 -19.40 10.58
N ARG A 337 -15.90 -20.11 10.52
CA ARG A 337 -15.85 -21.49 10.02
C ARG A 337 -16.57 -22.44 10.96
N ASP A 338 -16.32 -22.33 12.27
CA ASP A 338 -16.97 -23.16 13.27
C ASP A 338 -18.49 -22.96 13.28
N GLU A 339 -18.96 -21.72 13.13
CA GLU A 339 -20.39 -21.41 12.91
C GLU A 339 -20.93 -22.14 11.66
N ALA A 340 -20.26 -21.97 10.52
CA ALA A 340 -20.70 -22.56 9.25
C ALA A 340 -20.72 -24.10 9.30
N GLU A 341 -19.70 -24.73 9.85
CA GLU A 341 -19.63 -26.19 9.99
C GLU A 341 -20.69 -26.72 10.96
N THR A 342 -20.90 -26.02 12.09
CA THR A 342 -21.89 -26.41 13.10
C THR A 342 -23.29 -26.36 12.52
N VAL A 343 -23.64 -25.26 11.86
CA VAL A 343 -24.93 -25.09 11.19
C VAL A 343 -25.09 -26.14 10.09
N LEU A 344 -24.08 -26.34 9.24
CA LEU A 344 -24.18 -27.32 8.16
C LEU A 344 -24.41 -28.75 8.68
N LYS A 345 -23.76 -29.13 9.78
CA LYS A 345 -23.98 -30.42 10.47
C LYS A 345 -25.39 -30.55 11.04
N GLN A 346 -25.96 -29.47 11.57
CA GLN A 346 -27.34 -29.45 12.10
C GLN A 346 -28.42 -29.60 11.02
N HIS A 347 -28.07 -29.33 9.75
CA HIS A 347 -28.97 -29.41 8.60
C HIS A 347 -28.56 -30.52 7.61
N ASP A 348 -28.09 -31.66 8.13
CA ASP A 348 -27.77 -32.87 7.35
C ASP A 348 -26.77 -32.66 6.20
N GLY A 349 -25.84 -31.71 6.37
CA GLY A 349 -24.83 -31.40 5.35
C GLY A 349 -25.37 -30.59 4.17
N LYS A 350 -26.59 -30.04 4.26
CA LYS A 350 -27.25 -29.33 3.15
C LYS A 350 -27.54 -27.86 3.49
N TRP A 351 -27.20 -26.98 2.56
CA TRP A 351 -27.63 -25.58 2.62
C TRP A 351 -29.11 -25.47 2.26
N ASN A 352 -29.89 -24.88 3.17
CA ASN A 352 -31.30 -24.56 2.98
C ASN A 352 -31.61 -23.22 3.66
N LYS A 353 -32.83 -22.72 3.50
CA LYS A 353 -33.27 -21.44 4.08
C LYS A 353 -32.98 -21.30 5.58
N ARG A 354 -33.26 -22.34 6.38
CA ARG A 354 -33.04 -22.31 7.83
C ARG A 354 -31.56 -22.35 8.18
N ALA A 355 -30.75 -23.12 7.44
CA ALA A 355 -29.31 -23.16 7.62
C ALA A 355 -28.69 -21.77 7.39
N VAL A 356 -29.01 -21.11 6.28
CA VAL A 356 -28.47 -19.77 5.97
C VAL A 356 -28.87 -18.74 7.03
N ALA A 357 -30.10 -18.80 7.55
CA ALA A 357 -30.58 -17.89 8.59
C ALA A 357 -29.84 -18.01 9.93
N GLN A 358 -29.21 -19.17 10.21
CA GLN A 358 -28.48 -19.42 11.46
C GLN A 358 -27.02 -18.94 11.43
N LEU A 359 -26.52 -18.43 10.29
CA LEU A 359 -25.16 -17.90 10.15
C LEU A 359 -25.05 -16.46 10.67
N GLU A 360 -25.45 -16.23 11.93
CA GLU A 360 -25.63 -14.88 12.50
C GLU A 360 -24.32 -14.08 12.61
N LYS A 361 -23.18 -14.73 12.85
CA LYS A 361 -21.87 -14.05 12.92
C LYS A 361 -21.38 -13.70 11.53
N LEU A 362 -21.52 -14.60 10.55
CA LEU A 362 -21.20 -14.30 9.14
C LEU A 362 -22.08 -13.17 8.60
N ASP A 363 -23.38 -13.21 8.90
CA ASP A 363 -24.36 -12.17 8.60
C ASP A 363 -23.92 -10.79 9.16
N SER A 364 -23.49 -10.75 10.42
CA SER A 364 -22.94 -9.54 11.05
C SER A 364 -21.67 -9.06 10.35
N ALA A 365 -20.75 -9.97 10.00
CA ALA A 365 -19.48 -9.65 9.37
C ALA A 365 -19.67 -9.01 7.99
N ILE A 366 -20.61 -9.54 7.19
CA ILE A 366 -20.98 -8.98 5.87
C ILE A 366 -21.68 -7.63 6.04
N ARG A 367 -22.61 -7.52 7.00
CA ARG A 367 -23.34 -6.26 7.26
C ARG A 367 -22.41 -5.14 7.71
N GLU A 368 -21.42 -5.43 8.56
CA GLU A 368 -20.39 -4.46 8.94
C GLU A 368 -19.52 -4.04 7.75
N SER A 369 -19.21 -4.96 6.84
CA SER A 369 -18.47 -4.61 5.62
C SER A 369 -19.30 -3.67 4.74
N GLN A 370 -20.59 -3.92 4.57
CA GLN A 370 -21.50 -3.01 3.86
C GLN A 370 -21.67 -1.65 4.56
N ARG A 371 -21.58 -1.58 5.90
CA ARG A 371 -21.58 -0.32 6.65
C ARG A 371 -20.31 0.50 6.33
N LYS A 372 -19.15 -0.13 6.48
CA LYS A 372 -17.83 0.51 6.34
C LYS A 372 -17.54 0.88 4.88
N ASN A 373 -17.83 -0.04 3.97
CA ASN A 373 -17.49 0.00 2.54
C ASN A 373 -18.75 0.00 1.65
N SER A 374 -19.74 0.82 2.02
CA SER A 374 -21.02 0.87 1.31
C SER A 374 -20.86 1.33 -0.14
N ILE A 375 -21.54 0.62 -1.05
CA ILE A 375 -21.68 1.01 -2.45
C ILE A 375 -22.64 2.19 -2.64
N VAL A 376 -23.43 2.53 -1.61
CA VAL A 376 -24.44 3.60 -1.66
C VAL A 376 -23.83 4.92 -1.17
N ALA A 377 -23.49 5.80 -2.10
CA ALA A 377 -22.99 7.14 -1.78
C ALA A 377 -24.09 8.05 -1.24
N ILE A 378 -25.21 8.17 -1.97
CA ILE A 378 -26.41 8.93 -1.59
C ILE A 378 -27.61 7.99 -1.44
N GLY A 379 -28.41 8.19 -0.39
CA GLY A 379 -29.60 7.39 -0.11
C GLY A 379 -30.86 7.96 -0.75
N VAL A 380 -31.88 7.12 -0.92
CA VAL A 380 -33.27 7.47 -1.28
C VAL A 380 -33.36 8.50 -2.42
N SER A 381 -32.67 8.25 -3.54
CA SER A 381 -32.70 9.14 -4.70
C SER A 381 -34.06 9.11 -5.41
N ARG A 382 -34.71 10.27 -5.57
CA ARG A 382 -36.05 10.41 -6.19
C ARG A 382 -36.14 11.68 -7.03
N THR A 383 -36.98 11.66 -8.07
CA THR A 383 -37.38 12.87 -8.81
C THR A 383 -38.73 13.36 -8.30
N VAL A 384 -38.85 14.67 -8.05
CA VAL A 384 -40.14 15.30 -7.71
C VAL A 384 -41.00 15.36 -8.97
N VAL A 385 -42.12 14.64 -8.98
CA VAL A 385 -43.05 14.60 -10.11
C VAL A 385 -44.36 15.33 -9.85
N ALA A 386 -44.67 15.63 -8.59
CA ALA A 386 -45.85 16.42 -8.22
C ALA A 386 -45.83 17.81 -8.86
N GLU A 387 -46.94 18.21 -9.50
CA GLU A 387 -47.04 19.49 -10.24
C GLU A 387 -46.70 20.72 -9.40
N LYS A 388 -47.07 20.71 -8.12
CA LYS A 388 -46.83 21.83 -7.18
C LYS A 388 -45.51 21.72 -6.42
N GLY A 389 -44.66 20.74 -6.73
CA GLY A 389 -43.49 20.42 -5.91
C GLY A 389 -43.87 19.74 -4.59
N VAL A 390 -42.88 19.54 -3.72
CA VAL A 390 -43.01 18.85 -2.43
C VAL A 390 -42.32 19.66 -1.34
N THR A 391 -43.00 19.85 -0.21
CA THR A 391 -42.41 20.45 1.00
C THR A 391 -42.07 19.34 2.00
N PHE A 392 -40.81 19.27 2.40
CA PHE A 392 -40.30 18.28 3.34
C PHE A 392 -40.49 18.73 4.80
N PRO A 393 -40.46 17.81 5.80
CA PRO A 393 -40.58 18.15 7.21
C PRO A 393 -39.55 19.19 7.72
N SER A 394 -38.36 19.22 7.14
CA SER A 394 -37.35 20.27 7.38
C SER A 394 -37.79 21.69 6.98
N GLY A 395 -38.93 21.85 6.31
CA GLY A 395 -39.41 23.11 5.75
C GLY A 395 -38.90 23.41 4.33
N THR A 396 -38.04 22.54 3.78
CA THR A 396 -37.49 22.70 2.43
C THR A 396 -38.55 22.40 1.37
N HIS A 397 -38.83 23.36 0.48
CA HIS A 397 -39.70 23.15 -0.67
C HIS A 397 -38.87 22.85 -1.93
N VAL A 398 -39.20 21.74 -2.63
CA VAL A 398 -38.51 21.30 -3.84
C VAL A 398 -39.49 21.28 -5.02
N PRO A 399 -39.24 22.05 -6.10
CA PRO A 399 -40.13 22.08 -7.27
C PRO A 399 -40.05 20.81 -8.13
N LYS A 400 -41.06 20.64 -8.99
CA LYS A 400 -41.14 19.55 -9.98
C LYS A 400 -39.90 19.48 -10.87
N GLY A 401 -39.47 18.27 -11.15
CA GLY A 401 -38.36 17.94 -12.06
C GLY A 401 -36.99 17.95 -11.41
N LEU A 402 -36.85 18.38 -10.15
CA LEU A 402 -35.60 18.26 -9.41
C LEU A 402 -35.47 16.89 -8.74
N ARG A 403 -34.22 16.47 -8.58
CA ARG A 403 -33.86 15.24 -7.86
C ARG A 403 -33.57 15.56 -6.41
N ILE A 404 -34.04 14.72 -5.51
CA ILE A 404 -33.74 14.74 -4.09
C ILE A 404 -32.91 13.51 -3.73
N ALA A 405 -32.07 13.64 -2.71
CA ALA A 405 -31.40 12.51 -2.07
C ALA A 405 -31.10 12.83 -0.61
N VAL A 406 -30.80 11.80 0.18
CA VAL A 406 -30.43 11.94 1.59
C VAL A 406 -29.01 11.40 1.86
N PRO A 407 -28.39 11.77 2.97
CA PRO A 407 -27.15 11.17 3.45
C PRO A 407 -27.25 9.64 3.50
N GLY A 408 -26.46 8.95 2.67
CA GLY A 408 -26.31 7.49 2.67
C GLY A 408 -25.02 7.09 3.36
N TYR A 409 -23.90 7.19 2.63
CA TYR A 409 -22.57 6.83 3.14
C TYR A 409 -22.18 7.56 4.44
N SER A 410 -22.43 8.87 4.50
CA SER A 410 -22.04 9.69 5.66
C SER A 410 -22.73 9.26 6.97
N VAL A 411 -23.95 8.73 6.90
CA VAL A 411 -24.70 8.21 8.07
C VAL A 411 -24.07 6.93 8.60
N LEU A 412 -23.62 6.05 7.70
CA LEU A 412 -22.91 4.82 8.06
C LEU A 412 -21.56 5.09 8.72
N GLN A 413 -21.01 6.30 8.52
CA GLN A 413 -19.74 6.76 9.09
C GLN A 413 -19.92 7.68 10.31
N ASP A 414 -21.16 7.91 10.77
CA ASP A 414 -21.45 8.81 11.88
C ASP A 414 -21.15 8.14 13.22
N SER A 415 -20.26 8.74 14.01
CA SER A 415 -19.87 8.21 15.32
C SER A 415 -20.99 8.28 16.37
N GLU A 416 -22.01 9.12 16.16
CA GLU A 416 -23.20 9.17 17.03
C GLU A 416 -24.13 7.96 16.80
N ILE A 417 -24.06 7.33 15.63
CA ILE A 417 -24.90 6.19 15.24
C ILE A 417 -24.11 4.89 15.38
N TYR A 418 -22.87 4.88 14.88
CA TYR A 418 -21.98 3.73 14.93
C TYR A 418 -20.69 4.10 15.66
N PRO A 419 -20.49 3.67 16.91
CA PRO A 419 -19.25 3.92 17.65
C PRO A 419 -18.04 3.35 16.91
N GLU A 420 -16.94 4.11 16.86
CA GLU A 420 -15.73 3.76 16.08
C GLU A 420 -16.04 3.37 14.62
N PRO A 421 -16.67 4.27 13.83
CA PRO A 421 -17.22 3.92 12.52
C PRO A 421 -16.16 3.62 11.47
N LYS A 422 -14.92 4.09 11.66
CA LYS A 422 -13.79 3.82 10.76
C LYS A 422 -13.16 2.43 10.97
N THR A 423 -13.45 1.77 12.09
CA THR A 423 -12.92 0.44 12.43
C THR A 423 -13.91 -0.64 11.97
N TYR A 424 -13.39 -1.69 11.35
CA TYR A 424 -14.20 -2.87 11.01
C TYR A 424 -14.41 -3.70 12.28
N LYS A 425 -15.65 -3.76 12.76
CA LYS A 425 -16.05 -4.58 13.92
C LYS A 425 -16.99 -5.70 13.47
N PRO A 426 -16.47 -6.87 13.08
CA PRO A 426 -17.24 -7.91 12.38
C PRO A 426 -18.48 -8.38 13.15
N LEU A 427 -18.40 -8.44 14.49
CA LEU A 427 -19.49 -8.91 15.34
C LEU A 427 -20.40 -7.78 15.86
N ARG A 428 -20.25 -6.53 15.39
CA ARG A 428 -21.04 -5.37 15.87
C ARG A 428 -22.55 -5.62 15.88
N PHE A 429 -23.07 -6.21 14.81
CA PHE A 429 -24.51 -6.47 14.67
C PHE A 429 -24.94 -7.76 15.36
N TYR A 430 -24.05 -8.75 15.46
CA TYR A 430 -24.25 -9.93 16.28
C TYR A 430 -24.37 -9.56 17.76
N ASP A 431 -23.40 -8.81 18.31
CA ASP A 431 -23.41 -8.37 19.70
C ASP A 431 -24.64 -7.50 20.02
N ALA A 432 -25.07 -6.65 19.07
CA ALA A 432 -26.28 -5.86 19.22
C ALA A 432 -27.54 -6.73 19.34
N ARG A 433 -27.62 -7.85 18.58
CA ARG A 433 -28.71 -8.83 18.71
C ARG A 433 -28.74 -9.52 20.07
N GLN A 434 -27.57 -9.82 20.64
CA GLN A 434 -27.47 -10.53 21.92
C GLN A 434 -27.76 -9.64 23.14
N ASN A 435 -27.48 -8.33 23.05
CA ASN A 435 -27.69 -7.37 24.15
C ASN A 435 -29.14 -6.87 24.26
N GLU A 436 -29.96 -7.06 23.23
CA GLU A 436 -31.37 -6.67 23.24
C GLU A 436 -32.22 -7.75 23.90
N ALA A 437 -32.26 -7.72 25.24
CA ALA A 437 -33.19 -8.52 26.02
C ALA A 437 -34.64 -8.21 25.59
N ASP A 438 -35.27 -9.17 24.90
CA ASP A 438 -36.71 -9.38 24.72
C ASP A 438 -37.52 -8.61 23.65
N GLU A 439 -36.92 -7.89 22.68
CA GLU A 439 -37.68 -7.38 21.52
C GLU A 439 -37.18 -7.96 20.18
N TYR A 440 -37.84 -9.02 19.70
CA TYR A 440 -37.63 -9.64 18.36
C TYR A 440 -37.48 -8.59 17.24
N VAL A 441 -38.28 -7.52 17.30
CA VAL A 441 -38.29 -6.43 16.31
C VAL A 441 -36.99 -5.62 16.32
N LYS A 442 -36.32 -5.44 17.46
CA LYS A 442 -35.04 -4.74 17.51
C LYS A 442 -33.90 -5.65 17.04
N SER A 443 -33.91 -6.92 17.43
CA SER A 443 -32.90 -7.90 16.99
C SER A 443 -32.92 -8.08 15.47
N ALA A 444 -34.11 -8.17 14.87
CA ALA A 444 -34.29 -8.24 13.42
C ALA A 444 -33.75 -7.01 12.65
N ARG A 445 -33.61 -5.83 13.29
CA ARG A 445 -33.03 -4.63 12.66
C ARG A 445 -31.52 -4.74 12.40
N ASN A 446 -30.88 -5.71 13.04
CA ASN A 446 -29.44 -5.94 12.93
C ASN A 446 -29.08 -7.07 11.95
N ALA A 447 -30.07 -7.80 11.40
CA ALA A 447 -29.83 -8.81 10.37
C ALA A 447 -29.41 -8.19 9.02
N LEU A 448 -28.53 -8.83 8.25
CA LEU A 448 -28.03 -8.35 6.95
C LEU A 448 -29.12 -7.80 6.01
N PRO A 449 -30.25 -8.49 5.74
CA PRO A 449 -31.24 -8.03 4.78
C PRO A 449 -32.01 -6.78 5.23
N THR A 450 -31.91 -6.39 6.50
CA THR A 450 -32.78 -5.37 7.07
C THR A 450 -32.31 -3.95 6.75
N ALA A 451 -33.15 -3.20 6.05
CA ALA A 451 -32.98 -1.78 5.79
C ALA A 451 -33.56 -0.93 6.93
N THR A 452 -32.84 0.11 7.34
CA THR A 452 -33.34 1.07 8.34
C THR A 452 -33.02 2.50 7.91
N GLN A 453 -33.59 3.50 8.58
CA GLN A 453 -33.24 4.91 8.35
C GLN A 453 -31.74 5.20 8.55
N ASP A 454 -31.06 4.35 9.34
CA ASP A 454 -29.65 4.48 9.70
C ASP A 454 -28.75 3.47 8.98
N PHE A 455 -29.34 2.57 8.20
CA PHE A 455 -28.64 1.59 7.37
C PHE A 455 -29.29 1.52 5.98
N LEU A 456 -28.83 2.40 5.10
CA LEU A 456 -29.41 2.63 3.77
C LEU A 456 -28.71 1.86 2.64
N ALA A 457 -27.85 0.87 2.96
CA ALA A 457 -27.13 0.09 1.94
C ALA A 457 -28.09 -0.66 0.98
N TRP A 458 -29.28 -1.02 1.46
CA TRP A 458 -30.35 -1.63 0.67
C TRP A 458 -31.41 -0.63 0.18
N GLY A 459 -31.21 0.68 0.38
CA GLY A 459 -32.28 1.68 0.23
C GLY A 459 -33.29 1.62 1.39
N LEU A 460 -34.47 2.22 1.21
CA LEU A 460 -35.51 2.28 2.23
C LEU A 460 -36.91 2.36 1.60
N GLY A 461 -37.92 1.84 2.31
CA GLY A 461 -39.33 1.91 1.93
C GLY A 461 -39.71 0.92 0.84
N ARG A 462 -40.77 1.24 0.08
CA ARG A 462 -41.34 0.36 -0.98
C ARG A 462 -40.36 0.04 -2.11
N ASN A 463 -39.34 0.87 -2.30
CA ASN A 463 -38.31 0.66 -3.31
C ASN A 463 -36.96 0.25 -2.69
N ALA A 464 -36.96 -0.30 -1.47
CA ALA A 464 -35.78 -0.97 -0.96
C ALA A 464 -35.44 -2.19 -1.84
N CYS A 465 -34.16 -2.51 -1.96
CA CYS A 465 -33.63 -3.54 -2.85
C CYS A 465 -34.39 -4.87 -2.65
N PRO A 466 -35.12 -5.38 -3.66
CA PRO A 466 -35.87 -6.63 -3.52
C PRO A 466 -34.96 -7.85 -3.42
N GLY A 467 -33.73 -7.78 -3.97
CA GLY A 467 -32.72 -8.82 -3.83
C GLY A 467 -32.00 -8.87 -2.48
N ARG A 468 -32.42 -8.06 -1.48
CA ARG A 468 -31.77 -8.04 -0.15
C ARG A 468 -32.09 -9.28 0.69
N THR A 469 -33.28 -9.86 0.53
CA THR A 469 -33.77 -10.99 1.33
C THR A 469 -33.58 -12.31 0.59
N ALA A 470 -32.73 -13.18 1.14
CA ALA A 470 -33.11 -14.59 1.34
C ALA A 470 -33.81 -14.65 2.72
N PRO A 471 -34.94 -15.34 2.87
CA PRO A 471 -36.16 -14.71 3.34
C PRO A 471 -36.29 -14.67 4.86
N GLU A 472 -36.78 -13.54 5.40
CA GLU A 472 -37.76 -13.55 6.49
C GLU A 472 -38.76 -12.37 6.38
N HIS A 473 -40.03 -12.78 6.32
CA HIS A 473 -41.28 -12.10 6.64
C HIS A 473 -41.76 -10.84 5.89
N LEU A 474 -42.77 -11.09 5.04
CA LEU A 474 -44.00 -10.30 5.00
C LEU A 474 -45.03 -10.96 5.93
N ASP A 475 -45.65 -10.10 6.75
CA ASP A 475 -46.89 -10.21 7.53
C ASP A 475 -47.33 -11.54 8.17
N CYS A 476 -47.55 -11.45 9.49
CA CYS A 476 -48.29 -12.43 10.27
C CYS A 476 -49.77 -12.38 9.90
N THR A 477 -50.33 -13.47 9.37
CA THR A 477 -51.69 -13.94 9.69
C THR A 477 -51.85 -15.38 9.17
N GLU A 478 -52.25 -16.28 10.08
CA GLU A 478 -53.02 -17.51 9.81
C GLU A 478 -52.43 -18.59 8.89
N GLN A 479 -51.88 -19.67 9.47
CA GLN A 479 -52.55 -20.98 9.62
C GLN A 479 -51.56 -22.13 9.92
N ASN A 480 -51.88 -22.84 11.00
CA ASN A 480 -51.40 -24.18 11.32
C ASN A 480 -51.65 -25.14 10.16
N THR A 481 -50.66 -25.97 9.81
CA THR A 481 -50.89 -27.41 9.59
C THR A 481 -49.56 -28.17 9.66
N SER A 482 -49.53 -29.11 10.60
CA SER A 482 -48.63 -30.26 10.73
C SER A 482 -48.66 -31.15 9.49
N TYR A 483 -47.51 -31.67 9.04
CA TYR A 483 -47.43 -33.00 8.44
C TYR A 483 -46.07 -33.64 8.74
N GLU A 484 -46.13 -34.74 9.52
CA GLU A 484 -45.13 -35.79 9.62
C GLU A 484 -45.18 -36.72 8.40
N SER A 485 -44.06 -37.40 8.15
CA SER A 485 -43.82 -38.67 7.42
C SER A 485 -42.63 -38.50 6.48
N ASP A 486 -41.78 -39.50 6.22
CA ASP A 486 -41.43 -40.74 6.91
C ASP A 486 -40.05 -41.11 6.33
N ALA A 487 -39.23 -41.78 7.14
CA ALA A 487 -37.94 -42.30 6.73
C ALA A 487 -38.08 -43.43 5.70
N GLU A 488 -37.14 -43.51 4.74
CA GLU A 488 -36.37 -44.70 4.35
C GLU A 488 -35.86 -44.59 2.90
N ASN A 489 -34.55 -44.36 2.73
CA ASN A 489 -33.69 -45.31 2.03
C ASN A 489 -32.21 -44.96 2.23
N LYS A 490 -31.49 -45.95 2.75
CA LYS A 490 -30.03 -46.02 2.80
C LYS A 490 -29.53 -46.58 1.46
N GLU A 491 -28.24 -46.34 1.23
CA GLU A 491 -27.41 -46.83 0.12
C GLU A 491 -27.44 -45.99 -1.16
N GLU A 492 -26.64 -44.91 -1.16
CA GLU A 492 -25.48 -44.83 -2.05
C GLU A 492 -24.47 -43.84 -1.46
N MET A 493 -23.51 -44.42 -0.73
CA MET A 493 -22.46 -43.73 0.02
C MET A 493 -21.18 -43.76 -0.81
N SER A 494 -21.10 -42.92 -1.85
CA SER A 494 -19.84 -42.57 -2.52
C SER A 494 -20.05 -41.36 -3.43
N ASN A 495 -20.03 -40.14 -2.88
CA ASN A 495 -19.72 -38.89 -3.59
C ASN A 495 -19.68 -37.71 -2.60
N LEU A 496 -18.92 -37.90 -1.50
CA LEU A 496 -18.72 -36.88 -0.45
C LEU A 496 -17.37 -36.16 -0.58
N ASP A 497 -16.71 -36.24 -1.73
CA ASP A 497 -15.35 -35.70 -1.93
C ASP A 497 -15.32 -34.24 -2.41
N GLY A 498 -16.42 -33.66 -2.91
CA GLY A 498 -16.50 -32.27 -3.37
C GLY A 498 -16.64 -31.23 -2.25
N ILE A 499 -17.58 -31.46 -1.33
CA ILE A 499 -17.80 -30.60 -0.16
C ILE A 499 -16.64 -30.75 0.84
N ASN A 500 -16.11 -31.96 0.97
CA ASN A 500 -14.85 -32.17 1.66
C ASN A 500 -13.67 -31.50 0.96
N ASN A 501 -13.76 -31.04 -0.29
CA ASN A 501 -12.69 -30.30 -0.97
C ASN A 501 -12.74 -28.80 -0.69
N VAL A 502 -13.93 -28.20 -0.62
CA VAL A 502 -14.06 -26.82 -0.10
C VAL A 502 -13.67 -26.79 1.38
N VAL A 503 -14.06 -27.82 2.14
CA VAL A 503 -13.61 -28.00 3.52
C VAL A 503 -12.16 -28.47 3.59
N SER A 504 -11.58 -29.25 2.65
CA SER A 504 -10.16 -29.73 2.62
C SER A 504 -9.18 -28.61 2.28
N GLN A 505 -9.55 -27.75 1.34
CA GLN A 505 -8.86 -26.49 1.07
C GLN A 505 -8.92 -25.55 2.28
N LEU A 506 -9.90 -25.75 3.18
CA LEU A 506 -9.95 -25.12 4.50
C LEU A 506 -9.37 -26.02 5.63
N LYS A 507 -9.06 -27.30 5.38
CA LYS A 507 -8.53 -28.31 6.33
C LYS A 507 -7.01 -28.24 6.38
N ASP A 508 -6.38 -27.83 5.28
CA ASP A 508 -5.00 -27.32 5.27
C ASP A 508 -4.90 -25.86 5.75
N ALA A 509 -6.03 -25.20 5.99
CA ALA A 509 -6.07 -23.92 6.70
C ALA A 509 -5.86 -24.07 8.23
N ASN A 510 -5.38 -25.23 8.68
CA ASN A 510 -4.69 -25.41 9.96
C ASN A 510 -3.38 -24.57 10.08
N THR A 511 -3.01 -23.84 9.03
CA THR A 511 -1.92 -22.84 9.05
C THR A 511 -2.38 -21.39 8.99
N GLY A 512 -3.70 -21.11 8.94
CA GLY A 512 -4.20 -19.73 9.05
C GLY A 512 -3.64 -18.77 8.00
N ARG A 513 -3.56 -19.19 6.72
CA ARG A 513 -3.14 -18.29 5.65
C ARG A 513 -4.21 -18.31 4.54
N ILE A 514 -4.75 -17.14 4.25
CA ILE A 514 -5.10 -16.69 2.90
C ILE A 514 -4.21 -15.45 2.76
N ARG A 515 -3.30 -15.40 1.77
CA ARG A 515 -2.53 -14.19 1.52
C ARG A 515 -3.44 -13.21 0.79
N LEU A 516 -4.20 -12.42 1.56
CA LEU A 516 -4.82 -11.23 1.01
C LEU A 516 -3.72 -10.24 0.62
N SER A 517 -3.38 -10.24 -0.67
CA SER A 517 -2.80 -9.06 -1.29
C SER A 517 -3.94 -8.07 -1.50
N ILE A 518 -4.19 -7.18 -0.53
CA ILE A 518 -4.81 -5.90 -0.87
C ILE A 518 -3.76 -5.20 -1.72
N ASN A 519 -3.99 -5.18 -3.03
CA ASN A 519 -3.09 -4.56 -4.01
C ASN A 519 -2.96 -3.06 -3.71
N ASN A 520 -1.99 -2.79 -2.85
CA ASN A 520 -1.06 -1.66 -2.83
C ASN A 520 0.22 -2.04 -2.03
N ASP A 521 0.21 -3.11 -1.22
CA ASP A 521 1.37 -3.54 -0.41
C ASP A 521 2.33 -4.56 -1.10
N ASN A 522 1.94 -5.19 -2.22
CA ASN A 522 2.68 -6.32 -2.81
C ASN A 522 3.85 -5.94 -3.73
N THR A 523 4.06 -4.65 -3.99
CA THR A 523 5.14 -4.19 -4.86
C THR A 523 6.53 -4.54 -4.31
N HIS A 524 6.69 -4.52 -2.99
CA HIS A 524 7.98 -4.74 -2.32
C HIS A 524 8.27 -6.21 -1.96
N VAL A 525 7.33 -7.12 -2.21
CA VAL A 525 7.51 -8.56 -1.97
C VAL A 525 8.18 -9.18 -3.19
N THR A 526 9.21 -10.00 -2.96
CA THR A 526 9.84 -10.74 -4.07
C THR A 526 8.88 -11.77 -4.66
N ALA A 527 8.70 -11.69 -5.97
CA ALA A 527 7.98 -12.67 -6.77
C ALA A 527 8.91 -13.23 -7.86
N ARG A 528 8.63 -14.46 -8.33
CA ARG A 528 9.32 -15.06 -9.46
C ARG A 528 8.55 -14.78 -10.74
N SER A 529 9.21 -14.18 -11.73
CA SER A 529 8.65 -13.93 -13.05
C SER A 529 8.45 -15.23 -13.84
N SER A 530 7.66 -15.16 -14.90
CA SER A 530 7.50 -16.27 -15.87
C SER A 530 8.80 -16.64 -16.58
N SER A 531 9.79 -15.74 -16.63
CA SER A 531 11.14 -15.99 -17.15
C SER A 531 12.09 -16.60 -16.12
N GLY A 532 11.61 -16.94 -14.92
CA GLY A 532 12.40 -17.59 -13.86
C GLY A 532 13.23 -16.64 -13.00
N VAL A 533 13.17 -15.33 -13.28
CA VAL A 533 13.90 -14.27 -12.59
C VAL A 533 13.11 -13.81 -11.35
N TRP A 534 13.77 -13.60 -10.23
CA TRP A 534 13.11 -13.06 -9.04
C TRP A 534 13.18 -11.54 -9.04
N GLU A 535 12.07 -10.86 -8.74
CA GLU A 535 12.00 -9.40 -8.74
C GLU A 535 11.09 -8.84 -7.64
N ARG A 536 11.40 -7.60 -7.20
CA ARG A 536 10.54 -6.75 -6.36
C ARG A 536 10.84 -5.28 -6.58
N GLN A 537 9.91 -4.39 -6.22
CA GLN A 537 10.19 -2.95 -6.12
C GLN A 537 11.16 -2.67 -4.97
N ILE A 538 12.02 -1.67 -5.16
CA ILE A 538 12.89 -1.16 -4.11
C ILE A 538 12.13 -0.22 -3.17
N ASP A 539 12.49 -0.19 -1.90
CA ASP A 539 11.93 0.78 -0.95
C ASP A 539 12.72 2.10 -0.93
N GLU A 540 12.35 3.03 -0.06
CA GLU A 540 12.98 4.35 0.03
C GLU A 540 14.42 4.30 0.54
N CYS A 541 14.77 3.32 1.37
CA CYS A 541 16.14 3.14 1.85
C CYS A 541 17.05 2.72 0.69
N GLU A 542 16.64 1.70 -0.07
CA GLU A 542 17.37 1.26 -1.25
C GLU A 542 17.42 2.33 -2.34
N SER A 543 16.29 3.01 -2.57
CA SER A 543 16.19 4.13 -3.51
C SER A 543 17.17 5.24 -3.17
N PHE A 544 17.29 5.60 -1.88
CA PHE A 544 18.23 6.63 -1.43
C PHE A 544 19.65 6.36 -1.91
N TYR A 545 20.18 5.16 -1.66
CA TYR A 545 21.55 4.83 -2.08
C TYR A 545 21.69 4.64 -3.59
N TRP A 546 20.66 4.08 -4.22
CA TRP A 546 20.67 3.86 -5.67
C TRP A 546 20.61 5.17 -6.46
N LEU A 547 19.95 6.21 -5.96
CA LEU A 547 19.91 7.56 -6.58
C LEU A 547 21.31 8.16 -6.76
N TYR A 548 22.27 7.79 -5.91
CA TYR A 548 23.66 8.23 -6.03
C TYR A 548 24.56 7.20 -6.74
N THR A 549 24.00 6.20 -7.41
CA THR A 549 24.74 5.31 -8.30
C THR A 549 24.73 5.89 -9.72
N LYS A 550 25.91 6.00 -10.35
CA LYS A 550 26.04 6.56 -11.70
C LYS A 550 26.99 5.74 -12.56
N GLU A 551 26.58 5.46 -13.79
CA GLU A 551 27.39 4.73 -14.75
C GLU A 551 28.76 5.43 -14.96
N GLY A 552 29.84 4.65 -14.92
CA GLY A 552 31.22 5.16 -14.97
C GLY A 552 31.76 5.75 -13.67
N HIS A 553 30.91 6.07 -12.68
CA HIS A 553 31.30 6.64 -11.38
C HIS A 553 31.09 5.70 -10.19
N GLY A 554 30.32 4.62 -10.37
CA GLY A 554 30.13 3.55 -9.38
C GLY A 554 28.86 3.70 -8.55
N CYS A 555 28.82 2.99 -7.42
CA CYS A 555 27.75 3.02 -6.43
C CYS A 555 28.11 3.88 -5.20
N TYR A 556 27.14 4.11 -4.31
CA TYR A 556 27.41 4.57 -2.94
C TYR A 556 28.04 3.41 -2.15
N PRO A 557 29.34 3.46 -1.79
CA PRO A 557 30.03 2.26 -1.32
C PRO A 557 30.08 2.19 0.20
N ILE A 558 29.97 0.97 0.71
CA ILE A 558 30.32 0.59 2.07
C ILE A 558 31.41 -0.48 2.04
N THR A 559 32.43 -0.32 2.89
CA THR A 559 33.61 -1.18 2.91
C THR A 559 33.87 -1.71 4.30
N ALA A 560 34.01 -3.02 4.43
CA ALA A 560 34.60 -3.67 5.59
C ALA A 560 36.02 -4.13 5.26
N CYS A 561 36.92 -3.98 6.21
CA CYS A 561 38.32 -4.35 6.08
C CYS A 561 38.73 -5.25 7.22
N ALA A 562 39.51 -6.29 6.92
CA ALA A 562 40.18 -7.12 7.90
C ALA A 562 41.64 -7.33 7.51
N SER A 563 42.57 -6.83 8.31
CA SER A 563 43.98 -7.23 8.24
C SER A 563 44.20 -8.47 9.08
N PHE A 564 44.79 -9.51 8.50
CA PHE A 564 44.92 -10.80 9.16
C PHE A 564 46.27 -11.48 8.92
N GLN A 565 46.58 -12.42 9.80
CA GLN A 565 47.69 -13.33 9.70
C GLN A 565 47.18 -14.77 9.70
N VAL A 566 47.98 -15.67 9.16
CA VAL A 566 47.69 -17.11 9.15
C VAL A 566 48.61 -17.78 10.16
N LYS A 567 48.04 -18.56 11.10
CA LYS A 567 48.82 -19.31 12.09
C LYS A 567 49.81 -20.24 11.37
N PRO A 568 51.08 -20.30 11.80
CA PRO A 568 52.08 -21.14 11.14
C PRO A 568 51.66 -22.61 11.21
N SER A 569 51.52 -23.24 10.04
CA SER A 569 51.27 -24.67 9.88
C SER A 569 52.44 -25.34 9.14
N SER A 570 52.61 -26.66 9.29
CA SER A 570 53.72 -27.40 8.68
C SER A 570 53.75 -27.35 7.15
N ASN A 571 52.63 -26.99 6.51
CA ASN A 571 52.47 -26.79 5.07
C ASN A 571 51.78 -25.43 4.81
N ASN A 572 52.50 -24.31 5.00
CA ASN A 572 52.03 -22.98 4.59
C ASN A 572 51.95 -22.89 3.06
N ASP A 573 50.86 -23.42 2.49
CA ASP A 573 50.52 -23.24 1.08
C ASP A 573 49.69 -21.96 0.92
N ASP A 574 50.33 -20.91 0.42
CA ASP A 574 49.71 -19.61 0.19
C ASP A 574 48.49 -19.70 -0.74
N ASN A 575 48.47 -20.68 -1.66
CA ASN A 575 47.34 -20.93 -2.57
C ASN A 575 46.13 -21.46 -1.81
N ARG A 576 46.33 -22.37 -0.84
CA ARG A 576 45.26 -22.95 -0.03
C ARG A 576 44.47 -21.90 0.76
N VAL A 577 45.14 -20.82 1.21
CA VAL A 577 44.46 -19.70 1.90
C VAL A 577 43.54 -18.94 0.94
N VAL A 578 44.02 -18.67 -0.28
CA VAL A 578 43.23 -17.95 -1.29
C VAL A 578 42.05 -18.82 -1.74
N ASP A 579 42.27 -20.11 -1.97
CA ASP A 579 41.23 -21.04 -2.39
C ASP A 579 40.15 -21.22 -1.33
N ALA A 580 40.53 -21.27 -0.06
CA ALA A 580 39.57 -21.29 1.05
C ALA A 580 38.69 -20.03 1.10
N LEU A 581 39.27 -18.85 0.87
CA LEU A 581 38.52 -17.59 0.80
C LEU A 581 37.63 -17.50 -0.43
N LYS A 582 38.07 -18.03 -1.58
CA LYS A 582 37.22 -18.14 -2.79
C LYS A 582 36.02 -19.04 -2.55
N ASN A 583 36.22 -20.23 -1.97
CA ASN A 583 35.13 -21.14 -1.62
C ASN A 583 34.16 -20.51 -0.62
N ALA A 584 34.68 -19.83 0.40
CA ALA A 584 33.85 -19.10 1.35
C ALA A 584 33.05 -17.97 0.69
N TRP A 585 33.60 -17.29 -0.32
CA TRP A 585 32.89 -16.24 -1.06
C TRP A 585 31.74 -16.80 -1.89
N VAL A 586 31.97 -17.91 -2.60
CA VAL A 586 30.91 -18.63 -3.32
C VAL A 586 29.81 -19.12 -2.37
N PHE A 587 30.19 -19.72 -1.23
CA PHE A 587 29.25 -20.11 -0.19
C PHE A 587 28.45 -18.91 0.34
N THR A 588 29.11 -17.78 0.56
CA THR A 588 28.45 -16.56 1.06
C THR A 588 27.44 -16.03 0.04
N ARG A 589 27.72 -16.11 -1.27
CA ARG A 589 26.77 -15.76 -2.34
C ARG A 589 25.60 -16.72 -2.48
N HIS A 590 25.82 -18.00 -2.23
CA HIS A 590 24.73 -18.97 -2.14
C HIS A 590 23.82 -18.64 -0.95
N LYS A 591 24.42 -18.41 0.23
CA LYS A 591 23.71 -18.10 1.46
C LYS A 591 22.98 -16.76 1.42
N HIS A 592 23.56 -15.76 0.75
CA HIS A 592 23.03 -14.40 0.62
C HIS A 592 22.84 -14.03 -0.86
N PRO A 593 21.75 -14.49 -1.51
CA PRO A 593 21.61 -14.31 -2.95
C PRO A 593 21.49 -12.83 -3.37
N THR A 594 21.11 -11.94 -2.45
CA THR A 594 21.09 -10.49 -2.66
C THR A 594 22.46 -9.92 -3.05
N LEU A 595 23.57 -10.60 -2.74
CA LEU A 595 24.91 -10.21 -3.18
C LEU A 595 25.09 -10.25 -4.71
N GLY A 596 24.26 -11.00 -5.44
CA GLY A 596 24.23 -11.01 -6.90
C GLY A 596 23.05 -10.25 -7.51
N SER A 597 22.32 -9.48 -6.70
CA SER A 597 21.20 -8.69 -7.18
C SER A 597 21.64 -7.38 -7.83
N ARG A 598 20.77 -6.80 -8.65
CA ARG A 598 20.95 -5.46 -9.23
C ARG A 598 19.64 -4.71 -9.24
N ILE A 599 19.69 -3.39 -9.31
CA ILE A 599 18.51 -2.54 -9.48
C ILE A 599 18.45 -2.10 -10.95
N GLU A 600 17.29 -2.31 -11.58
CA GLU A 600 16.99 -1.85 -12.92
C GLU A 600 15.82 -0.87 -12.89
N ARG A 601 15.88 0.15 -13.74
CA ARG A 601 14.78 1.11 -13.92
C ARG A 601 14.03 0.75 -15.18
N ASP A 602 12.73 0.60 -15.04
CA ASP A 602 11.82 0.45 -16.17
C ASP A 602 11.60 1.81 -16.82
N ASN A 603 11.96 1.93 -18.10
CA ASN A 603 11.86 3.17 -18.86
C ASN A 603 10.41 3.54 -19.22
N GLU A 604 9.49 2.57 -19.25
CA GLU A 604 8.08 2.79 -19.58
C GLU A 604 7.28 3.22 -18.36
N THR A 605 7.51 2.56 -17.21
CA THR A 605 6.78 2.86 -15.96
C THR A 605 7.50 3.86 -15.06
N GLY A 606 8.80 4.07 -15.27
CA GLY A 606 9.65 4.93 -14.43
C GLY A 606 10.03 4.33 -13.07
N MET A 607 9.52 3.12 -12.76
CA MET A 607 9.70 2.40 -11.49
C MET A 607 11.03 1.64 -11.45
N SER A 608 11.63 1.48 -10.27
CA SER A 608 12.89 0.75 -10.09
C SER A 608 12.68 -0.58 -9.37
N LYS A 609 13.11 -1.67 -9.99
CA LYS A 609 13.00 -3.03 -9.44
C LYS A 609 14.36 -3.58 -9.08
N ARG A 610 14.44 -4.32 -7.98
CA ARG A 610 15.58 -5.19 -7.67
C ARG A 610 15.34 -6.55 -8.31
N ILE A 611 16.35 -7.03 -9.01
CA ILE A 611 16.33 -8.26 -9.79
C ILE A 611 17.38 -9.23 -9.24
N TYR A 612 16.99 -10.50 -9.10
CA TYR A 612 17.84 -11.59 -8.64
C TYR A 612 17.82 -12.71 -9.67
N ASN A 613 18.97 -12.96 -10.29
CA ASN A 613 19.15 -14.06 -11.21
C ASN A 613 19.74 -15.27 -10.46
N PRO A 614 19.12 -16.46 -10.56
CA PRO A 614 19.76 -17.70 -10.12
C PRO A 614 20.98 -18.00 -11.00
N PHE A 615 21.93 -18.77 -10.47
CA PHE A 615 22.94 -19.41 -11.32
C PHE A 615 22.30 -20.63 -12.00
N GLU A 616 22.55 -20.80 -13.29
CA GLU A 616 22.02 -21.93 -14.07
C GLU A 616 23.10 -23.00 -14.30
N SER A 617 24.37 -22.60 -14.28
CA SER A 617 25.51 -23.47 -14.56
C SER A 617 26.71 -23.18 -13.65
N ASN A 618 27.65 -24.13 -13.58
CA ASN A 618 28.94 -23.91 -12.92
C ASN A 618 29.76 -22.81 -13.61
N GLU A 619 29.55 -22.58 -14.90
CA GLU A 619 30.20 -21.48 -15.65
C GLU A 619 29.75 -20.12 -15.11
N ASP A 620 28.47 -19.95 -14.76
CA ASP A 620 27.96 -18.71 -14.16
C ASP A 620 28.63 -18.43 -12.80
N VAL A 621 28.80 -19.47 -11.98
CA VAL A 621 29.47 -19.39 -10.68
C VAL A 621 30.92 -18.94 -10.86
N ASP A 622 31.65 -19.55 -11.81
CA ASP A 622 33.05 -19.23 -12.07
C ASP A 622 33.20 -17.80 -12.66
N LEU A 623 32.30 -17.38 -13.56
CA LEU A 623 32.27 -16.01 -14.11
C LEU A 623 32.02 -14.96 -13.02
N TRP A 624 31.06 -15.22 -12.13
CA TRP A 624 30.78 -14.35 -11.01
C TRP A 624 31.94 -14.30 -10.01
N LEU A 625 32.54 -15.44 -9.68
CA LEU A 625 33.69 -15.51 -8.78
C LEU A 625 34.89 -14.74 -9.34
N ASN A 626 35.23 -14.94 -10.62
CA ASN A 626 36.37 -14.30 -11.27
C ASN A 626 36.21 -12.78 -11.41
N SER A 627 34.98 -12.29 -11.53
CA SER A 627 34.69 -10.84 -11.59
C SER A 627 34.65 -10.19 -10.20
N THR A 628 34.21 -10.92 -9.17
CA THR A 628 33.96 -10.37 -7.81
C THR A 628 35.02 -10.74 -6.77
N PHE A 629 36.07 -11.47 -7.13
CA PHE A 629 37.16 -11.82 -6.21
C PHE A 629 38.53 -11.52 -6.85
N GLN A 630 39.26 -10.56 -6.29
CA GLN A 630 40.50 -10.06 -6.84
C GLN A 630 41.66 -10.19 -5.85
N VAL A 631 42.78 -10.78 -6.29
CA VAL A 631 44.02 -10.87 -5.50
C VAL A 631 45.05 -9.91 -6.08
N ILE A 632 45.57 -9.02 -5.25
CA ILE A 632 46.44 -7.92 -5.66
C ILE A 632 47.76 -7.98 -4.90
N SER A 633 48.85 -8.18 -5.64
CA SER A 633 50.21 -8.17 -5.10
C SER A 633 50.87 -6.81 -5.33
N THR A 634 51.16 -6.07 -4.26
CA THR A 634 51.65 -4.68 -4.35
C THR A 634 52.85 -4.43 -3.42
N ASN A 635 53.66 -3.43 -3.77
CA ASN A 635 54.73 -2.91 -2.90
C ASN A 635 54.20 -1.86 -1.88
N LYS A 636 52.95 -1.42 -2.02
CA LYS A 636 52.32 -0.41 -1.17
C LYS A 636 51.58 -1.07 -0.01
N SER A 637 51.32 -0.32 1.06
CA SER A 637 50.43 -0.78 2.13
C SER A 637 48.99 -0.96 1.62
N ALA A 638 48.20 -1.78 2.33
CA ALA A 638 46.80 -2.01 1.99
C ALA A 638 45.96 -0.71 2.01
N LEU A 639 46.24 0.21 2.95
CA LEU A 639 45.56 1.49 3.04
C LEU A 639 45.94 2.44 1.90
N GLU A 640 47.21 2.47 1.48
CA GLU A 640 47.64 3.24 0.30
C GLU A 640 47.02 2.69 -0.99
N TRP A 641 46.94 1.36 -1.13
CA TRP A 641 46.21 0.76 -2.24
C TRP A 641 44.74 1.21 -2.23
N PHE A 642 44.06 1.11 -1.07
CA PHE A 642 42.66 1.52 -0.94
C PHE A 642 42.45 3.00 -1.30
N ASN A 643 43.33 3.89 -0.85
CA ASN A 643 43.19 5.33 -1.05
C ASN A 643 43.53 5.81 -2.48
N ASP A 644 44.43 5.12 -3.18
CA ASP A 644 44.97 5.63 -4.45
C ASP A 644 44.66 4.73 -5.67
N HIS A 645 44.25 3.47 -5.47
CA HIS A 645 44.11 2.47 -6.56
C HIS A 645 42.85 1.61 -6.46
N ALA A 646 42.00 1.80 -5.45
CA ALA A 646 40.76 1.02 -5.34
C ALA A 646 39.86 1.33 -6.55
N PRO A 647 39.43 0.31 -7.31
CA PRO A 647 38.65 0.53 -8.53
C PRO A 647 37.22 0.98 -8.21
N VAL A 648 36.58 1.61 -9.19
CA VAL A 648 35.14 1.83 -9.18
C VAL A 648 34.43 0.47 -9.29
N PHE A 649 33.31 0.30 -8.59
CA PHE A 649 32.55 -0.95 -8.58
C PHE A 649 31.06 -0.68 -8.45
N THR A 650 30.26 -1.63 -8.93
CA THR A 650 28.78 -1.63 -8.86
C THR A 650 28.21 -2.93 -8.31
N VAL A 651 29.06 -3.94 -8.09
CA VAL A 651 28.71 -5.24 -7.53
C VAL A 651 29.59 -5.57 -6.33
N PRO A 652 29.08 -6.25 -5.29
CA PRO A 652 29.89 -6.68 -4.15
C PRO A 652 31.16 -7.39 -4.60
N THR A 653 32.32 -6.91 -4.15
CA THR A 653 33.64 -7.42 -4.58
C THR A 653 34.58 -7.58 -3.39
N VAL A 654 35.29 -8.71 -3.34
CA VAL A 654 36.35 -8.99 -2.37
C VAL A 654 37.71 -8.71 -3.00
N TYR A 655 38.54 -7.93 -2.31
CA TYR A 655 39.94 -7.67 -2.68
C TYR A 655 40.87 -8.20 -1.60
N ILE A 656 41.85 -9.02 -1.97
CA ILE A 656 42.93 -9.46 -1.08
C ILE A 656 44.21 -8.74 -1.48
N ILE A 657 44.72 -7.91 -0.57
CA ILE A 657 45.98 -7.19 -0.76
C ILE A 657 47.12 -7.95 -0.08
N GLN A 658 48.12 -8.30 -0.87
CA GLN A 658 49.31 -9.04 -0.45
C GLN A 658 50.57 -8.15 -0.62
N PRO A 659 51.29 -7.85 0.45
CA PRO A 659 52.56 -7.13 0.37
C PRO A 659 53.64 -8.00 -0.28
N LYS A 660 54.33 -7.47 -1.30
CA LYS A 660 55.51 -8.13 -1.87
C LYS A 660 56.62 -8.21 -0.80
N GLY A 661 56.99 -9.43 -0.41
CA GLY A 661 58.04 -9.70 0.58
C GLY A 661 57.55 -10.09 1.99
N ASN A 662 56.23 -10.05 2.26
CA ASN A 662 55.67 -10.58 3.51
C ASN A 662 54.32 -11.28 3.25
N ALA A 663 54.36 -12.55 2.82
CA ALA A 663 53.18 -13.34 2.49
C ALA A 663 52.27 -13.66 3.69
N SER A 664 52.80 -13.56 4.91
CA SER A 664 52.10 -13.93 6.14
C SER A 664 51.02 -12.93 6.57
N ARG A 665 51.16 -11.65 6.21
CA ARG A 665 50.21 -10.58 6.58
C ARG A 665 49.46 -10.11 5.35
N ARG A 666 48.14 -10.30 5.37
CA ARG A 666 47.25 -9.98 4.25
C ARG A 666 46.15 -9.05 4.72
N THR A 667 45.54 -8.31 3.81
CA THR A 667 44.36 -7.49 4.12
C THR A 667 43.25 -7.79 3.13
N LEU A 668 42.07 -8.09 3.65
CA LEU A 668 40.86 -8.31 2.88
C LEU A 668 39.97 -7.07 2.96
N PHE A 669 39.53 -6.59 1.80
CA PHE A 669 38.49 -5.58 1.67
C PHE A 669 37.25 -6.22 1.06
N LEU A 670 36.14 -6.21 1.80
CA LEU A 670 34.81 -6.49 1.27
C LEU A 670 34.15 -5.15 0.94
N ARG A 671 33.90 -4.89 -0.34
CA ARG A 671 33.27 -3.64 -0.80
C ARG A 671 31.90 -3.95 -1.39
N CYS A 672 30.86 -3.34 -0.85
CA CYS A 672 29.48 -3.54 -1.29
C CYS A 672 28.81 -2.19 -1.63
N PRO A 673 27.89 -2.17 -2.61
CA PRO A 673 26.91 -1.10 -2.73
C PRO A 673 26.09 -0.99 -1.44
N HIS A 674 25.84 0.23 -0.97
CA HIS A 674 25.15 0.49 0.29
C HIS A 674 23.64 0.19 0.21
N ASP A 675 23.08 0.02 -1.00
CA ASP A 675 21.73 -0.53 -1.21
C ASP A 675 21.64 -2.04 -0.94
N ILE A 676 22.78 -2.75 -0.86
CA ILE A 676 22.83 -4.21 -0.60
C ILE A 676 23.06 -4.51 0.89
N THR A 677 23.77 -3.65 1.62
CA THR A 677 24.08 -3.90 3.04
C THR A 677 24.35 -2.59 3.78
N ASP A 678 24.15 -2.61 5.09
CA ASP A 678 24.59 -1.58 6.03
C ASP A 678 25.89 -1.98 6.77
N GLY A 679 26.35 -1.11 7.68
CA GLY A 679 27.59 -1.32 8.44
C GLY A 679 27.60 -2.53 9.36
N VAL A 680 26.44 -2.93 9.90
CA VAL A 680 26.33 -4.13 10.74
C VAL A 680 26.29 -5.37 9.86
N GLY A 681 25.52 -5.33 8.78
CA GLY A 681 25.39 -6.41 7.80
C GLY A 681 26.73 -6.77 7.16
N ILE A 682 27.52 -5.77 6.74
CA ILE A 682 28.81 -6.04 6.10
C ILE A 682 29.84 -6.65 7.08
N LEU A 683 29.75 -6.33 8.38
CA LEU A 683 30.55 -6.99 9.42
C LEU A 683 30.07 -8.42 9.67
N GLN A 684 28.76 -8.68 9.65
CA GLN A 684 28.22 -10.04 9.73
C GLN A 684 28.65 -10.89 8.52
N LEU A 685 28.64 -10.32 7.31
CA LEU A 685 29.15 -10.97 6.09
C LEU A 685 30.64 -11.27 6.21
N LEU A 686 31.44 -10.32 6.68
CA LEU A 686 32.88 -10.50 6.92
C LEU A 686 33.16 -11.62 7.94
N SER A 687 32.39 -11.66 9.03
CA SER A 687 32.47 -12.70 10.06
C SER A 687 32.16 -14.08 9.49
N GLN A 688 31.07 -14.20 8.72
CA GLN A 688 30.69 -15.44 8.04
C GLN A 688 31.75 -15.88 7.02
N LEU A 689 32.31 -14.95 6.24
CA LEU A 689 33.36 -15.23 5.26
C LEU A 689 34.59 -15.87 5.91
N PHE A 690 35.12 -15.30 7.01
CA PHE A 690 36.28 -15.87 7.70
C PHE A 690 35.96 -17.18 8.41
N THR A 691 34.76 -17.31 9.00
CA THR A 691 34.30 -18.54 9.64
C THR A 691 34.28 -19.70 8.62
N GLN A 692 33.69 -19.45 7.45
CA GLN A 692 33.58 -20.44 6.38
C GLN A 692 34.93 -20.73 5.72
N ALA A 693 35.77 -19.70 5.53
CA ALA A 693 37.12 -19.89 5.00
C ALA A 693 37.96 -20.79 5.91
N ALA A 694 37.82 -20.69 7.24
CA ALA A 694 38.51 -21.57 8.18
C ALA A 694 38.09 -23.04 8.03
N GLN A 695 36.80 -23.29 7.75
CA GLN A 695 36.28 -24.63 7.51
C GLN A 695 36.82 -25.21 6.20
N TYR A 696 36.73 -24.48 5.09
CA TYR A 696 37.26 -24.92 3.79
C TYR A 696 38.78 -25.08 3.79
N TYR A 697 39.50 -24.25 4.54
CA TYR A 697 40.95 -24.44 4.71
C TYR A 697 41.24 -25.79 5.35
N THR A 698 40.48 -26.20 6.36
CA THR A 698 40.71 -27.46 7.09
C THR A 698 40.31 -28.69 6.26
N GLN A 699 39.14 -28.64 5.61
CA GLN A 699 38.58 -29.78 4.87
C GLN A 699 39.21 -29.98 3.48
N SER A 700 39.81 -28.95 2.89
CA SER A 700 40.35 -28.94 1.51
C SER A 700 39.34 -29.35 0.42
N ALA A 701 38.04 -29.24 0.70
CA ALA A 701 36.98 -29.50 -0.28
C ALA A 701 36.58 -28.20 -1.00
N LYS A 702 36.31 -28.28 -2.31
CA LYS A 702 35.66 -27.19 -3.06
C LYS A 702 34.20 -27.13 -2.64
N TYR A 703 33.66 -25.92 -2.49
CA TYR A 703 32.22 -25.78 -2.27
C TYR A 703 31.47 -26.10 -3.57
N GLU A 704 30.58 -27.08 -3.54
CA GLU A 704 29.69 -27.41 -4.64
C GLU A 704 28.42 -26.55 -4.55
N TYR A 705 28.26 -25.61 -5.46
CA TYR A 705 27.06 -24.77 -5.52
C TYR A 705 25.87 -25.64 -5.97
N PRO A 706 24.75 -25.68 -5.23
CA PRO A 706 23.59 -26.47 -5.63
C PRO A 706 22.93 -25.83 -6.88
N LEU A 707 22.93 -26.58 -7.98
CA LEU A 707 22.39 -26.15 -9.27
C LEU A 707 21.31 -27.14 -9.76
N PRO A 708 20.15 -26.66 -10.24
CA PRO A 708 19.70 -25.27 -10.21
C PRO A 708 19.41 -24.77 -8.79
N ASP A 709 19.54 -23.47 -8.56
CA ASP A 709 19.30 -22.83 -7.26
C ASP A 709 17.78 -22.69 -7.00
N GLU A 710 17.10 -23.82 -6.73
CA GLU A 710 15.64 -23.89 -6.63
C GLU A 710 15.08 -23.19 -5.39
N ASP A 711 15.85 -23.14 -4.30
CA ASP A 711 15.45 -22.58 -3.00
C ASP A 711 15.93 -21.14 -2.78
N LEU A 712 16.47 -20.48 -3.81
CA LEU A 712 16.94 -19.09 -3.79
C LEU A 712 15.94 -18.14 -3.10
N GLY A 713 14.65 -18.28 -3.39
CA GLY A 713 13.58 -17.44 -2.85
C GLY A 713 13.50 -17.43 -1.32
N ALA A 714 13.82 -18.56 -0.67
CA ALA A 714 13.79 -18.67 0.80
C ALA A 714 14.93 -17.90 1.49
N ARG A 715 16.02 -17.63 0.78
CA ARG A 715 17.21 -16.92 1.29
C ARG A 715 17.24 -15.43 0.92
N LEU A 716 16.26 -14.95 0.15
CA LEU A 716 16.24 -13.55 -0.26
C LEU A 716 15.96 -12.62 0.90
N SER A 717 16.81 -11.62 1.07
CA SER A 717 16.57 -10.56 2.05
C SER A 717 15.55 -9.55 1.51
N PRO A 718 14.42 -9.35 2.21
CA PRO A 718 13.42 -8.37 1.82
C PRO A 718 13.91 -6.92 2.06
N CYS A 719 13.22 -5.93 1.51
CA CYS A 719 13.49 -4.53 1.83
C CYS A 719 13.14 -4.18 3.29
N LEU A 720 13.54 -3.01 3.76
CA LEU A 720 13.34 -2.57 5.15
C LEU A 720 11.85 -2.53 5.52
N ARG A 721 10.99 -2.05 4.62
CA ARG A 721 9.53 -2.00 4.85
C ARG A 721 8.95 -3.37 5.17
N VAL A 722 9.28 -4.37 4.35
CA VAL A 722 8.80 -5.74 4.52
C VAL A 722 9.41 -6.37 5.78
N ALA A 723 10.74 -6.20 5.98
CA ALA A 723 11.44 -6.75 7.14
C ALA A 723 10.89 -6.24 8.48
N THR A 724 10.43 -4.99 8.53
CA THR A 724 9.85 -4.34 9.74
C THR A 724 8.32 -4.35 9.76
N SER A 725 7.66 -4.84 8.70
CA SER A 725 6.20 -4.84 8.54
C SER A 725 5.54 -3.47 8.63
N ILE A 726 6.19 -2.47 8.02
CA ILE A 726 5.63 -1.14 7.83
C ILE A 726 4.66 -1.17 6.65
N ARG A 727 3.42 -0.75 6.86
CA ARG A 727 2.36 -0.66 5.83
C ARG A 727 2.61 0.47 4.85
N ASP A 728 2.11 0.36 3.62
CA ASP A 728 2.08 1.47 2.66
C ASP A 728 0.69 1.63 2.01
N PRO A 729 0.03 2.81 2.12
CA PRO A 729 0.48 4.02 2.81
C PRO A 729 0.34 3.92 4.33
N LEU A 730 1.10 4.76 5.05
CA LEU A 730 0.87 5.02 6.48
C LEU A 730 -0.52 5.64 6.71
N SER A 731 -1.06 5.51 7.92
CA SER A 731 -2.36 6.13 8.27
C SER A 731 -2.29 7.66 8.25
N GLU A 732 -3.42 8.34 8.06
CA GLU A 732 -3.47 9.81 8.08
C GLU A 732 -2.87 10.40 9.36
N ALA A 733 -3.14 9.78 10.52
CA ALA A 733 -2.58 10.22 11.80
C ALA A 733 -1.05 10.06 11.86
N GLN A 734 -0.52 8.97 11.30
CA GLN A 734 0.92 8.73 11.21
C GLN A 734 1.59 9.72 10.24
N LEU A 735 0.96 10.01 9.11
CA LEU A 735 1.44 11.02 8.16
C LEU A 735 1.44 12.42 8.77
N GLN A 736 0.38 12.80 9.48
CA GLN A 736 0.32 14.07 10.20
C GLN A 736 1.42 14.16 11.25
N ARG A 737 1.63 13.09 12.03
CA ARG A 737 2.71 13.03 13.01
C ARG A 737 4.10 13.18 12.38
N PHE A 738 4.34 12.54 11.23
CA PHE A 738 5.59 12.70 10.50
C PHE A 738 5.76 14.13 9.95
N GLN A 739 4.68 14.78 9.50
CA GLN A 739 4.70 16.18 9.07
C GLN A 739 5.07 17.11 10.23
N GLU A 740 4.53 16.91 11.44
CA GLU A 740 4.94 17.68 12.62
C GLU A 740 6.43 17.57 12.91
N ILE A 741 6.98 16.35 12.81
CA ILE A 741 8.41 16.10 13.00
C ILE A 741 9.21 16.80 11.88
N SER A 742 8.74 16.73 10.65
CA SER A 742 9.38 17.36 9.49
C SER A 742 9.43 18.89 9.63
N THR A 743 8.33 19.54 10.03
CA THR A 743 8.30 20.99 10.28
C THR A 743 9.28 21.39 11.38
N LYS A 744 9.33 20.66 12.49
CA LYS A 744 10.32 20.92 13.56
C LYS A 744 11.76 20.76 13.09
N ASN A 745 12.02 19.75 12.26
CA ASN A 745 13.34 19.56 11.68
C ASN A 745 13.70 20.72 10.74
N GLU A 746 12.78 21.17 9.89
CA GLU A 746 12.99 22.33 9.01
C GLU A 746 13.35 23.59 9.81
N GLU A 747 12.68 23.86 10.93
CA GLU A 747 13.04 24.96 11.84
C GLU A 747 14.48 24.83 12.37
N MET A 748 14.94 23.60 12.66
CA MET A 748 16.33 23.37 13.08
C MET A 748 17.34 23.62 11.95
N TYR A 749 17.05 23.15 10.74
CA TYR A 749 17.91 23.32 9.57
C TYR A 749 17.90 24.75 9.02
N ASN A 750 16.85 25.54 9.24
CA ASN A 750 16.76 26.95 8.82
C ASN A 750 17.51 27.94 9.74
N HIS A 751 18.38 27.44 10.61
CA HIS A 751 19.19 28.30 11.49
C HIS A 751 20.24 29.10 10.68
N PRO A 752 20.36 30.43 10.85
CA PRO A 752 21.26 31.27 10.03
C PRO A 752 22.75 30.96 10.26
N GLY A 753 23.09 30.34 11.38
CA GLY A 753 24.43 29.85 11.71
C GLY A 753 24.55 28.32 11.62
N LEU A 754 23.83 27.67 10.71
CA LEU A 754 23.94 26.22 10.51
C LEU A 754 25.39 25.83 10.17
N MET A 755 25.96 24.92 10.94
CA MET A 755 27.37 24.54 10.79
C MET A 755 27.57 23.47 9.72
N SER A 756 28.62 23.64 8.93
CA SER A 756 29.23 22.65 8.04
C SER A 756 30.74 22.74 8.13
N LEU A 757 31.46 21.71 7.68
CA LEU A 757 32.91 21.81 7.56
C LEU A 757 33.25 22.69 6.34
N PRO A 758 33.98 23.80 6.49
CA PRO A 758 34.27 24.66 5.33
C PRO A 758 35.08 23.92 4.25
N PRO A 759 34.69 24.01 2.95
CA PRO A 759 35.44 23.38 1.87
C PRO A 759 36.83 24.01 1.73
N THR A 760 37.85 23.20 1.49
CA THR A 760 39.23 23.68 1.25
C THR A 760 39.51 24.01 -0.20
N SER A 761 38.62 23.60 -1.11
CA SER A 761 38.75 23.72 -2.56
C SER A 761 37.47 24.27 -3.19
N SER A 762 37.60 25.11 -4.22
CA SER A 762 36.46 25.58 -5.01
C SER A 762 36.04 24.51 -6.02
N PRO A 763 34.73 24.22 -6.19
CA PRO A 763 34.23 23.16 -7.07
C PRO A 763 34.53 23.37 -8.57
N ARG A 764 35.11 24.51 -8.98
CA ARG A 764 35.51 24.78 -10.38
C ARG A 764 36.66 23.91 -10.90
N MET A 765 37.31 23.10 -10.07
CA MET A 765 38.35 22.17 -10.52
C MET A 765 37.77 20.80 -10.86
N LYS A 766 37.97 20.36 -12.10
CA LYS A 766 37.69 19.01 -12.63
C LYS A 766 38.60 17.94 -11.98
N ALA A 767 38.66 17.87 -10.65
CA ALA A 767 39.41 16.83 -9.95
C ALA A 767 38.65 15.50 -10.07
N GLU A 768 39.37 14.41 -10.34
CA GLU A 768 38.80 13.06 -10.26
C GLU A 768 38.24 12.82 -8.85
N LEU A 769 37.01 12.28 -8.77
CA LEU A 769 36.36 11.95 -7.51
C LEU A 769 37.11 10.77 -6.87
N LYS A 770 37.96 11.07 -5.88
CA LYS A 770 38.71 10.07 -5.11
C LYS A 770 38.33 10.16 -3.65
N ALA A 771 37.97 9.01 -3.08
CA ALA A 771 37.71 8.85 -1.66
C ALA A 771 39.00 8.42 -0.96
N LYS A 772 39.41 9.15 0.09
CA LYS A 772 40.58 8.80 0.91
C LYS A 772 40.18 8.59 2.36
N ARG A 773 40.51 7.42 2.91
CA ARG A 773 40.33 7.11 4.33
C ARG A 773 41.49 7.63 5.16
N ILE A 774 41.14 8.21 6.31
CA ILE A 774 42.03 8.67 7.39
C ILE A 774 41.55 8.00 8.66
N ALA A 775 42.47 7.55 9.51
CA ALA A 775 42.15 7.02 10.82
C ALA A 775 43.18 7.42 11.85
N ILE A 776 42.70 7.67 13.06
CA ILE A 776 43.50 7.91 14.26
C ILE A 776 43.10 6.85 15.27
N SER A 777 44.01 5.91 15.53
CA SER A 777 43.87 4.90 16.55
C SER A 777 44.36 5.45 17.89
N ILE A 778 43.60 5.19 18.94
CA ILE A 778 43.90 5.58 20.32
C ILE A 778 44.41 4.33 21.04
N PRO A 779 45.61 4.39 21.67
CA PRO A 779 46.16 3.28 22.43
C PRO A 779 45.20 2.71 23.47
N LYS A 780 45.33 1.41 23.80
CA LYS A 780 44.40 0.70 24.69
C LYS A 780 44.27 1.32 26.08
N ASP A 781 45.39 1.74 26.65
CA ASP A 781 45.49 2.39 27.96
C ASP A 781 44.75 3.73 27.97
N VAL A 782 44.97 4.57 26.96
CA VAL A 782 44.26 5.85 26.80
C VAL A 782 42.77 5.62 26.51
N SER A 783 42.45 4.62 25.69
CA SER A 783 41.06 4.23 25.38
C SER A 783 40.29 3.82 26.65
N ALA A 784 40.93 3.07 27.55
CA ALA A 784 40.35 2.71 28.83
C ALA A 784 40.09 3.94 29.72
N GLN A 785 41.01 4.92 29.73
CA GLN A 785 40.83 6.18 30.46
C GLN A 785 39.66 6.99 29.91
N ILE A 786 39.51 7.11 28.58
CA ILE A 786 38.37 7.78 27.94
C ILE A 786 37.06 7.11 28.35
N LEU A 787 36.98 5.78 28.26
CA LEU A 787 35.77 5.02 28.62
C LEU A 787 35.39 5.17 30.10
N ALA A 788 36.39 5.26 30.98
CA ALA A 788 36.18 5.56 32.39
C ALA A 788 35.68 7.00 32.60
N GLY A 789 36.32 7.98 31.94
CA GLY A 789 35.95 9.40 32.01
C GLY A 789 34.53 9.68 31.53
N CYS A 790 34.06 8.97 30.48
CA CYS A 790 32.68 9.10 30.00
C CYS A 790 31.65 8.86 31.12
N LYS A 791 31.91 7.89 32.00
CA LYS A 791 31.02 7.54 33.13
C LYS A 791 31.04 8.58 34.26
N MET A 792 32.10 9.40 34.33
CA MET A 792 32.25 10.43 35.37
C MET A 792 31.48 11.71 35.06
N ILE A 793 31.17 12.00 33.80
CA ILE A 793 30.43 13.23 33.42
C ILE A 793 29.02 13.21 33.98
N ALA A 794 28.24 12.17 33.67
CA ALA A 794 26.92 11.95 34.22
C ALA A 794 26.48 10.49 33.97
N SER A 795 25.53 10.00 34.77
CA SER A 795 24.96 8.66 34.57
C SER A 795 24.40 8.49 33.16
N GLY A 796 24.69 7.35 32.52
CA GLY A 796 24.22 7.02 31.16
C GLY A 796 24.96 7.70 30.01
N VAL A 797 25.98 8.53 30.25
CA VAL A 797 26.80 9.12 29.18
C VAL A 797 27.71 8.03 28.56
N SER A 798 27.66 7.92 27.23
CA SER A 798 28.44 6.95 26.45
C SER A 798 29.53 7.66 25.65
N LEU A 799 30.49 6.89 25.13
CA LEU A 799 31.52 7.41 24.22
C LEU A 799 30.91 8.12 23.00
N THR A 800 29.83 7.57 22.44
CA THR A 800 29.13 8.19 21.31
C THR A 800 28.62 9.59 21.67
N HIS A 801 28.03 9.78 22.85
CA HIS A 801 27.54 11.10 23.28
C HIS A 801 28.68 12.12 23.42
N ILE A 802 29.83 11.67 23.95
CA ILE A 802 31.04 12.50 24.09
C ILE A 802 31.59 12.89 22.72
N LEU A 803 31.68 11.94 21.79
CA LEU A 803 32.25 12.21 20.47
C LEU A 803 31.34 13.10 19.62
N VAL A 804 30.02 12.96 19.68
CA VAL A 804 29.08 13.91 19.02
C VAL A 804 29.26 15.31 19.58
N SER A 805 29.42 15.43 20.90
CA SER A 805 29.62 16.72 21.58
C SER A 805 30.95 17.38 21.23
N ALA A 806 32.02 16.58 21.22
CA ALA A 806 33.35 17.01 20.82
C ALA A 806 33.40 17.39 19.32
N LEU A 807 32.68 16.65 18.48
CA LEU A 807 32.53 16.95 17.06
C LEU A 807 31.81 18.28 16.84
N ALA A 808 30.68 18.52 17.49
CA ALA A 808 29.97 19.79 17.40
C ALA A 808 30.86 20.96 17.86
N THR A 809 31.63 20.75 18.94
CA THR A 809 32.57 21.76 19.48
C THR A 809 33.72 22.03 18.51
N ALA A 810 34.35 20.98 17.96
CA ALA A 810 35.38 21.10 16.94
C ALA A 810 34.86 21.83 15.69
N LEU A 811 33.64 21.51 15.27
CA LEU A 811 33.02 22.12 14.11
C LEU A 811 32.78 23.62 14.30
N ALA A 812 32.43 24.05 15.52
CA ALA A 812 32.30 25.45 15.89
C ALA A 812 33.65 26.18 15.81
N GLU A 813 34.77 25.54 16.22
CA GLU A 813 36.12 26.13 16.08
C GLU A 813 36.53 26.33 14.61
N PHE A 814 35.99 25.52 13.71
CA PHE A 814 36.26 25.61 12.27
C PHE A 814 35.36 26.62 11.55
N GLN A 815 34.38 27.23 12.23
CA GLN A 815 33.57 28.29 11.65
C GLN A 815 34.34 29.63 11.56
N PRO A 816 34.05 30.48 10.56
CA PRO A 816 34.76 31.75 10.39
C PRO A 816 34.44 32.75 11.51
N ARG A 817 35.47 33.20 12.25
CA ARG A 817 35.30 34.21 13.30
C ARG A 817 34.84 35.56 12.74
N LYS A 818 33.96 36.25 13.47
CA LYS A 818 33.47 37.61 13.20
C LYS A 818 33.96 38.58 14.28
N GLN A 819 33.69 39.88 14.12
CA GLN A 819 34.06 40.88 15.14
C GLN A 819 33.41 40.60 16.49
N GLU A 820 32.09 40.37 16.48
CA GLU A 820 31.31 39.98 17.65
C GLU A 820 31.10 38.45 17.68
N ALA A 821 30.86 37.92 18.87
CA ALA A 821 30.48 36.52 19.01
C ALA A 821 29.11 36.27 18.37
N TYR A 822 28.90 35.08 17.83
CA TYR A 822 27.64 34.73 17.18
C TYR A 822 27.26 33.26 17.38
N THR A 823 25.95 33.01 17.43
CA THR A 823 25.40 31.67 17.62
C THR A 823 25.50 30.84 16.36
N VAL A 824 25.89 29.58 16.53
CA VAL A 824 25.94 28.56 15.49
C VAL A 824 25.23 27.29 15.96
N ARG A 825 24.72 26.50 15.01
CA ARG A 825 23.96 25.29 15.30
C ARG A 825 24.54 24.10 14.56
N TYR A 826 24.88 23.06 15.32
CA TYR A 826 25.11 21.72 14.78
C TYR A 826 23.78 21.00 14.67
N VAL A 827 23.51 20.37 13.53
CA VAL A 827 22.34 19.52 13.36
C VAL A 827 22.80 18.14 12.91
N ASP A 828 22.41 17.11 13.65
CA ASP A 828 22.72 15.72 13.34
C ASP A 828 21.46 14.84 13.39
N ARG A 829 21.50 13.72 12.67
CA ARG A 829 20.49 12.66 12.76
C ARG A 829 21.21 11.37 13.12
N PRO A 830 21.14 10.92 14.39
CA PRO A 830 21.82 9.71 14.83
C PRO A 830 21.49 8.49 13.96
N MET A 831 22.50 7.68 13.65
CA MET A 831 22.31 6.39 12.97
C MET A 831 21.62 5.38 13.89
N LEU A 832 20.65 4.66 13.35
CA LEU A 832 19.86 3.65 14.04
C LEU A 832 20.07 2.29 13.38
N ASN A 833 20.47 1.30 14.19
CA ASN A 833 20.45 -0.10 13.78
C ASN A 833 19.01 -0.62 13.89
N LEU A 834 18.38 -0.93 12.76
CA LEU A 834 17.00 -1.39 12.72
C LEU A 834 16.86 -2.91 12.71
N ARG A 835 17.96 -3.67 12.55
CA ARG A 835 17.94 -5.14 12.56
C ARG A 835 17.20 -5.75 13.75
N PRO A 836 17.39 -5.28 15.01
CA PRO A 836 16.66 -5.85 16.14
C PRO A 836 15.13 -5.70 16.05
N PHE A 837 14.63 -4.78 15.21
CA PHE A 837 13.21 -4.48 15.03
C PHE A 837 12.62 -5.14 13.78
N CYS A 838 13.45 -5.85 13.00
CA CYS A 838 12.96 -6.69 11.92
C CYS A 838 12.29 -7.94 12.50
N LYS A 839 11.27 -8.46 11.81
CA LYS A 839 10.64 -9.73 12.17
C LYS A 839 11.60 -10.88 11.90
N GLU A 840 11.57 -11.90 12.74
CA GLU A 840 12.21 -13.19 12.45
C GLU A 840 11.74 -13.74 11.09
N PRO A 841 12.64 -14.25 10.23
CA PRO A 841 14.08 -14.44 10.45
C PRO A 841 14.97 -13.24 10.07
N TYR A 842 14.39 -12.12 9.63
CA TYR A 842 15.10 -10.98 9.01
C TYR A 842 15.98 -10.15 9.95
N ASN A 843 15.82 -10.31 11.27
CA ASN A 843 16.70 -9.74 12.28
C ASN A 843 18.01 -10.53 12.48
N SER A 844 18.11 -11.73 11.90
CA SER A 844 19.28 -12.61 12.04
C SER A 844 20.42 -12.26 11.07
N PRO A 845 21.65 -12.75 11.33
CA PRO A 845 22.77 -12.65 10.39
C PRO A 845 22.55 -13.36 9.05
N ASP A 846 21.50 -14.18 8.89
CA ASP A 846 21.16 -14.81 7.61
C ASP A 846 20.56 -13.80 6.62
N HIS A 847 20.17 -12.60 7.11
CA HIS A 847 19.73 -11.47 6.30
C HIS A 847 20.69 -10.27 6.43
N ALA A 848 21.98 -10.56 6.53
CA ALA A 848 23.05 -9.55 6.57
C ALA A 848 23.11 -8.73 5.27
N SER A 849 22.73 -9.30 4.13
CA SER A 849 22.67 -8.63 2.83
C SER A 849 21.37 -7.84 2.62
N ALA A 850 21.10 -6.88 3.50
CA ALA A 850 20.11 -5.82 3.30
C ALA A 850 20.44 -4.58 4.16
N PRO A 851 20.05 -3.36 3.76
CA PRO A 851 20.33 -2.14 4.52
C PRO A 851 19.28 -1.89 5.62
N TYR A 852 19.31 -2.67 6.69
CA TYR A 852 18.40 -2.57 7.85
C TYR A 852 18.88 -1.57 8.89
N HIS A 853 18.97 -0.33 8.44
CA HIS A 853 19.31 0.82 9.27
C HIS A 853 18.47 2.04 8.84
N ALA A 854 18.49 3.07 9.67
CA ALA A 854 17.93 4.37 9.33
C ALA A 854 18.68 5.48 10.07
N VAL A 855 18.24 6.71 9.83
CA VAL A 855 18.62 7.86 10.64
C VAL A 855 17.42 8.23 11.52
N CYS A 856 17.67 8.85 12.67
CA CYS A 856 16.60 9.34 13.55
C CYS A 856 15.66 10.29 12.79
N ALA A 857 14.35 10.08 12.95
CA ALA A 857 13.31 10.91 12.33
C ALA A 857 13.34 12.34 12.89
N GLN A 858 13.70 12.51 14.16
CA GLN A 858 13.98 13.81 14.79
C GLN A 858 15.45 14.17 14.62
N ALA A 859 15.71 15.42 14.28
CA ALA A 859 17.04 15.98 14.27
C ALA A 859 17.47 16.43 15.68
N LEU A 860 18.75 16.25 16.00
CA LEU A 860 19.41 16.77 17.18
C LEU A 860 20.01 18.13 16.84
N GLY A 861 19.53 19.19 17.48
CA GLY A 861 20.11 20.54 17.39
C GLY A 861 21.00 20.85 18.60
N ILE A 862 22.24 21.28 18.36
CA ILE A 862 23.18 21.74 19.39
C ILE A 862 23.60 23.17 19.08
N ASP A 863 23.19 24.11 19.92
CA ASP A 863 23.59 25.50 19.82
C ASP A 863 24.90 25.75 20.58
N LEU A 864 25.82 26.39 19.88
CA LEU A 864 27.14 26.80 20.36
C LEU A 864 27.39 28.26 19.96
N GLU A 865 28.43 28.86 20.54
CA GLU A 865 28.84 30.22 20.23
C GLU A 865 30.25 30.20 19.64
N VAL A 866 30.44 30.92 18.54
CA VAL A 866 31.76 31.20 18.00
C VAL A 866 32.23 32.52 18.61
N PRO A 867 33.36 32.54 19.34
CA PRO A 867 33.84 33.75 19.99
C PRO A 867 34.30 34.79 18.97
N GLY A 868 34.11 36.08 19.31
CA GLY A 868 34.63 37.20 18.53
C GLY A 868 36.16 37.24 18.49
N LEU A 869 36.72 38.00 17.54
CA LEU A 869 38.17 38.08 17.27
C LEU A 869 39.06 38.53 18.46
N GLY A 870 38.48 39.01 19.58
CA GLY A 870 39.20 39.55 20.74
C GLY A 870 39.21 38.68 22.01
N LEU A 871 38.65 37.47 22.02
CA LEU A 871 38.58 36.58 23.20
C LEU A 871 39.38 35.29 22.99
N GLU A 872 40.18 34.88 24.00
CA GLU A 872 40.92 33.61 23.99
C GLU A 872 39.99 32.40 24.24
N GLN A 873 40.25 31.30 23.53
CA GLN A 873 39.50 30.03 23.65
C GLN A 873 39.85 29.33 24.97
N ASN A 874 39.02 29.47 26.01
CA ASN A 874 39.18 28.66 27.22
C ASN A 874 37.85 28.21 27.86
N VAL A 875 36.87 27.84 27.01
CA VAL A 875 35.50 27.41 27.44
C VAL A 875 35.27 25.90 27.20
N ALA A 876 36.31 25.13 26.90
CA ALA A 876 36.18 23.77 26.34
C ALA A 876 35.59 22.72 27.31
N ALA A 877 35.99 22.72 28.59
CA ALA A 877 35.63 21.64 29.52
C ALA A 877 34.16 21.71 30.01
N THR A 878 33.66 22.90 30.33
CA THR A 878 32.26 23.10 30.78
C THR A 878 31.26 22.89 29.63
N THR A 879 31.67 23.22 28.41
CA THR A 879 30.85 23.03 27.20
C THR A 879 30.65 21.54 26.89
N LEU A 880 31.71 20.72 26.93
CA LEU A 880 31.61 19.30 26.60
C LEU A 880 30.64 18.55 27.53
N SER A 881 30.75 18.74 28.84
CA SER A 881 29.89 18.05 29.81
C SER A 881 28.41 18.41 29.65
N ARG A 882 28.12 19.71 29.44
CA ARG A 882 26.76 20.20 29.19
C ARG A 882 26.18 19.60 27.92
N VAL A 883 26.93 19.68 26.81
CA VAL A 883 26.48 19.17 25.51
C VAL A 883 26.34 17.65 25.53
N ALA A 884 27.26 16.92 26.16
CA ALA A 884 27.18 15.46 26.26
C ALA A 884 25.95 14.97 27.03
N THR A 885 25.53 15.72 28.05
CA THR A 885 24.29 15.46 28.79
C THR A 885 23.07 15.70 27.91
N GLN A 886 23.05 16.80 27.14
CA GLN A 886 21.99 17.09 26.16
C GLN A 886 21.90 16.02 25.07
N VAL A 887 23.04 15.60 24.51
CA VAL A 887 23.10 14.53 23.50
C VAL A 887 22.61 13.21 24.08
N ARG A 888 23.04 12.83 25.30
CA ARG A 888 22.54 11.64 25.99
C ARG A 888 21.03 11.67 26.12
N ASP A 889 20.47 12.78 26.60
CA ASP A 889 19.04 12.90 26.85
C ASP A 889 18.23 12.77 25.56
N PHE A 890 18.72 13.40 24.48
CA PHE A 890 18.14 13.22 23.15
C PHE A 890 18.17 11.75 22.70
N TYR A 891 19.34 11.09 22.81
CA TYR A 891 19.49 9.68 22.44
C TYR A 891 18.58 8.79 23.27
N HIS A 892 18.48 9.00 24.58
CA HIS A 892 17.60 8.23 25.45
C HIS A 892 16.11 8.43 25.12
N GLN A 893 15.70 9.66 24.81
CA GLN A 893 14.32 9.98 24.47
C GLN A 893 13.88 9.33 23.14
N HIS A 894 14.78 9.24 22.16
CA HIS A 894 14.46 8.77 20.81
C HIS A 894 15.01 7.38 20.49
N LYS A 895 15.65 6.71 21.45
CA LYS A 895 16.16 5.35 21.27
C LYS A 895 14.99 4.40 21.01
N PRO A 896 14.98 3.67 19.89
CA PRO A 896 13.91 2.72 19.64
C PRO A 896 13.93 1.59 20.67
N THR A 897 12.75 1.24 21.20
CA THR A 897 12.55 0.17 22.18
C THR A 897 11.73 -0.96 21.59
N LEU A 898 12.05 -2.19 21.95
CA LEU A 898 11.24 -3.35 21.58
C LEU A 898 9.94 -3.33 22.37
N SER A 899 8.82 -3.26 21.67
CA SER A 899 7.48 -3.28 22.25
C SER A 899 6.52 -4.03 21.31
N HIS A 900 5.30 -4.32 21.77
CA HIS A 900 4.28 -4.91 20.89
C HIS A 900 3.88 -3.98 19.73
N GLU A 901 4.01 -2.67 19.92
CA GLU A 901 3.79 -1.67 18.87
C GLU A 901 5.10 -1.28 18.18
N ILE A 902 5.02 -1.00 16.88
CA ILE A 902 6.18 -0.51 16.12
C ILE A 902 6.59 0.88 16.61
N HIS A 903 7.83 1.00 17.06
CA HIS A 903 8.35 2.25 17.60
C HIS A 903 8.37 3.36 16.52
N GLU A 904 8.12 4.61 16.90
CA GLU A 904 8.00 5.78 16.00
C GLU A 904 9.20 5.91 15.04
N GLN A 905 10.43 5.75 15.54
CA GLN A 905 11.65 5.79 14.71
C GLN A 905 11.71 4.69 13.65
N VAL A 906 11.21 3.50 13.98
CA VAL A 906 11.20 2.36 13.04
C VAL A 906 10.12 2.60 12.01
N LEU A 907 8.92 2.97 12.46
CA LEU A 907 7.76 3.28 11.62
C LEU A 907 8.05 4.35 10.57
N PHE A 908 8.74 5.42 10.95
CA PHE A 908 9.04 6.55 10.06
C PHE A 908 10.37 6.42 9.29
N ALA A 909 11.10 5.32 9.43
CA ALA A 909 12.35 5.12 8.71
C ALA A 909 12.21 5.30 7.18
N PRO A 910 11.22 4.72 6.48
CA PRO A 910 11.07 4.90 5.04
C PRO A 910 10.82 6.37 4.64
N LEU A 911 9.93 7.06 5.36
CA LEU A 911 9.65 8.49 5.11
C LEU A 911 10.85 9.39 5.44
N THR A 912 11.67 9.01 6.42
CA THR A 912 12.88 9.75 6.77
C THR A 912 13.92 9.66 5.65
N PHE A 913 14.08 8.51 5.01
CA PHE A 913 14.89 8.41 3.78
C PHE A 913 14.28 9.23 2.64
N LYS A 914 12.97 9.13 2.43
CA LYS A 914 12.26 9.89 1.39
C LYS A 914 12.42 11.40 1.53
N SER A 915 12.41 11.92 2.75
CA SER A 915 12.61 13.36 3.03
C SER A 915 14.01 13.87 2.67
N GLN A 916 14.97 12.98 2.47
CA GLN A 916 16.34 13.31 2.08
C GLN A 916 16.56 13.20 0.56
N PHE A 917 15.53 12.85 -0.21
CA PHE A 917 15.65 12.81 -1.66
C PHE A 917 15.82 14.22 -2.22
N PRO A 918 16.62 14.39 -3.30
CA PRO A 918 16.68 15.66 -3.99
C PRO A 918 15.29 16.04 -4.53
N PRO A 919 14.99 17.34 -4.65
CA PRO A 919 13.74 17.79 -5.27
C PRO A 919 13.57 17.20 -6.67
N HIS A 920 12.32 17.01 -7.08
CA HIS A 920 12.02 16.38 -8.37
C HIS A 920 12.69 17.12 -9.54
N GLY A 921 13.47 16.38 -10.35
CA GLY A 921 14.20 16.93 -11.50
C GLY A 921 15.56 17.55 -11.18
N VAL A 922 15.97 17.56 -9.92
CA VAL A 922 17.31 18.01 -9.51
C VAL A 922 18.27 16.82 -9.55
N ASP A 923 19.46 17.02 -10.15
CA ASP A 923 20.53 16.03 -10.14
C ASP A 923 20.95 15.74 -8.68
N PRO A 924 20.88 14.48 -8.19
CA PRO A 924 21.37 14.11 -6.87
C PRO A 924 22.84 14.51 -6.63
N TRP A 925 23.63 14.64 -7.70
CA TRP A 925 25.03 15.05 -7.65
C TRP A 925 25.24 16.57 -7.70
N SER A 926 24.16 17.36 -7.76
CA SER A 926 24.25 18.82 -7.72
C SER A 926 24.74 19.28 -6.35
N VAL A 927 25.61 20.30 -6.36
CA VAL A 927 26.23 20.87 -5.17
C VAL A 927 25.92 22.35 -5.11
N SER A 928 25.63 22.87 -3.91
CA SER A 928 25.43 24.31 -3.70
C SER A 928 26.70 25.10 -3.99
N ASP A 929 26.57 26.38 -4.35
CA ASP A 929 27.69 27.31 -4.47
C ASP A 929 27.52 28.47 -3.46
N PRO A 930 28.33 28.53 -2.38
CA PRO A 930 29.42 27.61 -2.03
C PRO A 930 28.93 26.22 -1.55
N PRO A 931 29.76 25.17 -1.61
CA PRO A 931 29.40 23.84 -1.12
C PRO A 931 29.10 23.82 0.38
N PHE A 932 27.95 23.24 0.75
CA PHE A 932 27.63 22.91 2.14
C PHE A 932 28.06 21.47 2.43
N CYS A 933 29.02 21.29 3.35
CA CYS A 933 29.59 19.98 3.70
C CYS A 933 29.14 19.56 5.12
N PRO A 934 27.97 18.90 5.26
CA PRO A 934 27.49 18.44 6.57
C PRO A 934 28.44 17.37 7.15
N VAL A 935 28.54 17.32 8.48
CA VAL A 935 29.37 16.34 9.18
C VAL A 935 28.49 15.46 10.07
N SER A 936 28.56 14.15 9.91
CA SER A 936 27.83 13.18 10.73
C SER A 936 28.76 12.18 11.41
N LEU A 937 28.35 11.67 12.57
CA LEU A 937 29.05 10.60 13.28
C LEU A 937 28.29 9.28 13.14
N SER A 938 28.93 8.27 12.57
CA SER A 938 28.45 6.89 12.56
C SER A 938 29.23 6.08 13.59
N SER A 939 28.53 5.54 14.60
CA SER A 939 29.13 4.77 15.68
C SER A 939 28.72 3.30 15.57
N ILE A 940 29.68 2.43 15.26
CA ILE A 940 29.46 0.97 15.19
C ILE A 940 29.73 0.29 16.54
N GLY A 941 30.40 1.00 17.45
CA GLY A 941 30.75 0.48 18.78
C GLY A 941 31.89 -0.54 18.73
N ASN A 942 31.77 -1.62 19.50
CA ASN A 942 32.79 -2.65 19.60
C ASN A 942 32.67 -3.69 18.47
N LEU A 943 33.58 -3.64 17.49
CA LEU A 943 33.54 -4.52 16.33
C LEU A 943 33.81 -5.98 16.70
N SER A 944 34.53 -6.24 17.80
CA SER A 944 34.80 -7.60 18.29
C SER A 944 33.53 -8.31 18.81
N SER A 945 32.41 -7.59 18.95
CA SER A 945 31.10 -8.20 19.25
C SER A 945 30.44 -8.88 18.04
N VAL A 946 30.87 -8.54 16.82
CA VAL A 946 30.30 -9.07 15.57
C VAL A 946 31.32 -9.96 14.83
N VAL A 947 32.59 -9.57 14.84
CA VAL A 947 33.67 -10.28 14.14
C VAL A 947 34.65 -10.84 15.17
N ALA A 948 34.81 -12.17 15.18
CA ALA A 948 35.76 -12.83 16.07
C ALA A 948 37.21 -12.51 15.68
N ALA A 949 38.08 -12.26 16.68
CA ALA A 949 39.50 -11.97 16.46
C ALA A 949 40.28 -13.18 15.91
N SER A 950 39.83 -14.41 16.16
CA SER A 950 40.42 -15.62 15.58
C SER A 950 39.34 -16.55 15.06
N ASN A 951 39.52 -17.03 13.82
CA ASN A 951 38.66 -17.98 13.14
C ASN A 951 39.53 -19.14 12.64
N GLY A 952 39.72 -20.15 13.49
CA GLY A 952 40.60 -21.28 13.20
C GLY A 952 42.05 -20.84 12.92
N ILE A 953 42.48 -20.96 11.67
CA ILE A 953 43.83 -20.59 11.19
C ILE A 953 44.00 -19.09 10.95
N PHE A 954 42.91 -18.34 10.82
CA PHE A 954 42.94 -16.90 10.58
C PHE A 954 42.96 -16.13 11.90
N GLU A 955 43.89 -15.19 12.04
CA GLU A 955 44.00 -14.28 13.16
C GLU A 955 43.87 -12.84 12.65
N LEU A 956 42.77 -12.18 13.01
CA LEU A 956 42.45 -10.82 12.59
C LEU A 956 43.15 -9.84 13.52
N THR A 957 44.02 -9.01 12.94
CA THR A 957 44.83 -8.01 13.67
C THR A 957 44.19 -6.63 13.71
N ASN A 958 43.34 -6.31 12.74
CA ASN A 958 42.60 -5.06 12.70
C ASN A 958 41.33 -5.24 11.86
N VAL A 959 40.21 -4.71 12.31
CA VAL A 959 38.94 -4.70 11.59
C VAL A 959 38.31 -3.31 11.65
N TRP A 960 37.83 -2.81 10.52
CA TRP A 960 37.09 -1.55 10.45
C TRP A 960 36.02 -1.59 9.37
N VAL A 961 35.04 -0.69 9.49
CA VAL A 961 33.99 -0.46 8.49
C VAL A 961 33.88 1.03 8.21
N ALA A 962 33.68 1.40 6.94
CA ALA A 962 33.45 2.78 6.54
C ALA A 962 32.57 2.85 5.29
N SER A 963 31.65 3.82 5.25
CA SER A 963 31.03 4.27 4.01
C SER A 963 31.83 5.40 3.38
N GLN A 964 31.77 5.54 2.05
CA GLN A 964 32.48 6.61 1.35
C GLN A 964 31.45 7.62 0.86
N SER A 965 31.53 8.86 1.36
CA SER A 965 30.65 9.93 0.89
C SER A 965 31.03 10.31 -0.55
N ILE A 966 30.08 10.11 -1.46
CA ILE A 966 30.21 10.51 -2.86
C ILE A 966 29.66 11.93 -3.13
N ILE A 967 29.04 12.53 -2.11
CA ILE A 967 28.57 13.92 -2.08
C ILE A 967 29.49 14.80 -1.22
N THR A 968 29.06 16.02 -0.87
CA THR A 968 29.86 17.00 -0.11
C THR A 968 30.05 16.65 1.36
N GLY A 969 29.20 15.78 1.93
CA GLY A 969 29.21 15.44 3.35
C GLY A 969 30.48 14.72 3.80
N VAL A 970 30.86 14.91 5.07
CA VAL A 970 31.99 14.25 5.73
C VAL A 970 31.45 13.26 6.77
N ALA A 971 31.63 11.96 6.51
CA ALA A 971 31.26 10.92 7.46
C ALA A 971 32.44 10.62 8.40
N VAL A 972 32.20 10.74 9.70
CA VAL A 972 33.14 10.35 10.77
C VAL A 972 32.68 9.02 11.35
N PHE A 973 33.57 8.05 11.48
CA PHE A 973 33.30 6.71 11.99
C PHE A 973 33.98 6.49 13.32
N LEU A 974 33.22 5.98 14.29
CA LEU A 974 33.69 5.58 15.61
C LEU A 974 33.53 4.07 15.77
N GLY A 975 34.64 3.39 16.02
CA GLY A 975 34.67 1.96 16.33
C GLY A 975 35.76 1.63 17.35
N SER A 976 35.71 0.42 17.90
CA SER A 976 36.81 -0.13 18.68
C SER A 976 37.13 -1.57 18.29
N TRP A 977 38.41 -1.89 18.27
CA TRP A 977 38.92 -3.24 18.02
C TRP A 977 40.00 -3.57 19.04
N ASP A 978 39.90 -4.73 19.70
CA ASP A 978 40.89 -5.19 20.69
C ASP A 978 41.20 -4.14 21.79
N GLY A 979 40.19 -3.37 22.20
CA GLY A 979 40.32 -2.33 23.23
C GLY A 979 40.90 -0.99 22.76
N GLU A 980 41.28 -0.87 21.49
CA GLU A 980 41.71 0.40 20.88
C GLU A 980 40.50 1.10 20.25
N ILE A 981 40.27 2.36 20.62
CA ILE A 981 39.28 3.22 19.95
C ILE A 981 39.89 3.75 18.66
N GLU A 982 39.14 3.71 17.56
CA GLU A 982 39.54 4.31 16.29
C GLU A 982 38.50 5.37 15.88
N LEU A 983 38.99 6.58 15.61
CA LEU A 983 38.22 7.63 14.97
C LEU A 983 38.72 7.77 13.52
N SER A 984 37.83 7.55 12.55
CA SER A 984 38.20 7.59 11.14
C SER A 984 37.22 8.40 10.30
N SER A 985 37.62 8.76 9.08
CA SER A 985 36.75 9.42 8.11
C SER A 985 37.18 9.05 6.70
N VAL A 986 36.22 9.04 5.78
CA VAL A 986 36.48 8.92 4.36
C VAL A 986 36.13 10.24 3.69
N VAL A 987 37.13 10.82 3.04
CA VAL A 987 37.09 12.19 2.52
C VAL A 987 36.99 12.15 1.00
N ASN A 988 36.03 12.90 0.47
CA ASN A 988 35.98 13.23 -0.94
C ASN A 988 36.98 14.36 -1.23
N THR A 989 38.05 14.05 -1.96
CA THR A 989 39.15 15.00 -2.23
C THR A 989 38.74 16.17 -3.11
N GLN A 990 37.54 16.18 -3.66
CA GLN A 990 36.97 17.33 -4.38
C GLN A 990 36.67 18.51 -3.45
N PHE A 991 36.31 18.24 -2.18
CA PHE A 991 35.86 19.28 -1.24
C PHE A 991 36.86 19.54 -0.11
N HIS A 992 37.55 18.49 0.35
CA HIS A 992 38.49 18.59 1.46
C HIS A 992 39.80 17.85 1.17
N SER A 993 40.93 18.44 1.57
CA SER A 993 42.20 17.70 1.59
C SER A 993 42.24 16.70 2.74
N LYS A 994 43.08 15.66 2.58
CA LYS A 994 43.30 14.64 3.61
C LYS A 994 43.82 15.29 4.90
N GLU A 995 44.76 16.21 4.77
CA GLU A 995 45.43 16.89 5.88
C GLU A 995 44.45 17.78 6.67
N TYR A 996 43.49 18.39 5.98
CA TYR A 996 42.49 19.24 6.63
C TYR A 996 41.51 18.43 7.48
N VAL A 997 40.99 17.32 6.95
CA VAL A 997 40.11 16.44 7.72
C VAL A 997 40.88 15.74 8.85
N GLN A 998 42.14 15.40 8.64
CA GLN A 998 42.98 14.87 9.73
C GLN A 998 43.07 15.88 10.90
N LYS A 999 43.35 17.16 10.63
CA LYS A 999 43.34 18.22 11.66
C LYS A 999 41.99 18.34 12.36
N PHE A 1000 40.89 18.17 11.62
CA PHE A 1000 39.56 18.17 12.20
C PHE A 1000 39.36 16.98 13.15
N LEU A 1001 39.74 15.75 12.77
CA LEU A 1001 39.68 14.58 13.67
C LEU A 1001 40.56 14.75 14.91
N GLU A 1002 41.77 15.30 14.76
CA GLU A 1002 42.66 15.62 15.87
C GLU A 1002 42.05 16.67 16.81
N CYS A 1003 41.33 17.65 16.28
CA CYS A 1003 40.59 18.65 17.06
C CYS A 1003 39.43 18.03 17.85
N ILE A 1004 38.68 17.09 17.26
CA ILE A 1004 37.65 16.32 17.97
C ILE A 1004 38.28 15.62 19.17
N LEU A 1005 39.36 14.86 18.95
CA LEU A 1005 40.04 14.12 20.02
C LEU A 1005 40.64 15.06 21.08
N LYS A 1006 41.18 16.22 20.69
CA LYS A 1006 41.63 17.25 21.63
C LYS A 1006 40.52 17.66 22.59
N HIS A 1007 39.30 17.90 22.10
CA HIS A 1007 38.16 18.23 22.96
C HIS A 1007 37.75 17.07 23.87
N VAL A 1008 37.85 15.82 23.39
CA VAL A 1008 37.63 14.63 24.23
C VAL A 1008 38.64 14.58 25.37
N TYR A 1009 39.94 14.69 25.07
CA TYR A 1009 41.00 14.64 26.08
C TYR A 1009 40.87 15.75 27.10
N GLN A 1010 40.68 17.00 26.65
CA GLN A 1010 40.55 18.16 27.52
C GLN A 1010 39.29 18.10 28.40
N GLY A 1011 38.16 17.69 27.83
CA GLY A 1011 36.90 17.62 28.58
C GLY A 1011 36.79 16.43 29.52
N LEU A 1012 37.59 15.38 29.32
CA LEU A 1012 37.68 14.22 30.22
C LEU A 1012 38.87 14.26 31.19
N GLY A 1013 39.79 15.23 31.04
CA GLY A 1013 41.00 15.31 31.84
C GLY A 1013 41.99 14.16 31.60
N VAL A 1014 42.05 13.65 30.37
CA VAL A 1014 42.99 12.58 29.96
C VAL A 1014 44.29 13.23 29.50
N GLU A 1015 45.39 12.98 30.21
CA GLU A 1015 46.72 13.47 29.83
C GLU A 1015 47.29 12.66 28.66
N ARG A 1016 47.94 13.35 27.73
CA ARG A 1016 48.64 12.74 26.60
C ARG A 1016 50.11 12.64 26.98
N GLU A 1017 50.68 11.44 27.01
CA GLU A 1017 52.15 11.28 27.02
C GLU A 1017 52.79 11.81 25.74
#